data_AF-A0A7C6E387-F1
#
_entry.id   AF-A0A7C6E387-F1
#
_cell.length_a   1.000
_cell.length_b   1.000
_cell.length_c   1.000
_cell.angle_alpha   90.00
_cell.angle_beta   90.00
_cell.angle_gamma   90.00
#
_symmetry.space_group_name_H-M   'P 1'
#
loop_
_entity.id
_entity.type
_entity.pdbx_description
1 polymer ?
#
loop_
_entity_poly.entity_id
_entity_poly.type
_entity_poly.pdbx_seq_one_letter_code
_entity_poly.pdbx_strand_id
1 'polypeptide(L)'
;MVQPRLPADLGFLGHLLQRYPVRLVFRGEVLPEGPVQGEKLLEEGELALYWEGPPPSKEVRETLGLLLRAFREVLELRERELALLKSQEEGNRLLGLLLHEIKNPLMSVLGALELALETEGLPEEAKELLGIAEKSARRIQELLQKAREYLRLGQGVRLKSERVDLKELLRQVAEELRPVARRKRVSLRLVLPRREAWVYGDREWLYQAVLNVVNNGVKYTPEGGRVVLRLLVGQDQYGVAVSDTGPGIPEEEQAKVFEPFYRASTRGEVEGTGLGLALVKRVLEAHGGEVRLRSRVGRGSTFFLLLPRPKPGQRAPVGRLLLLTVALIALARLPIFPAPLGSKAFGEVPAGEVVRLRGLELAFSPEAKGEAQRWRSLWGGGERVRVALEAGGVEAVREGTVPLALITPEGEVRPTGTHLRLSREEAARVSLYRGRVALGQEPLPAGEGAVLGKGVRRKLLAAPLVRPVPGPEGEVVFRLLGPEGTRAFRVEVRSGEAVVLSAKVEGNLLRYLPQADRLSRVRAMALDEMGLEGYPSDPVPFRERRSFYEGRRRLPQDPAGAEAYLRKAVDAFPDDAEAMGELAFALYLQGRHAEAKPLFERSLALLDSPDTRVRYGRLLYHMGRYAEAEESYRQVLAQDPGNLDARWGLAEVALALGRAKEAEVLARQVLAVAPDYPLGRFTLAKALLEQGRVEEAKGLLQEELRRAPNEEVAALLRRLP
;
A
#
# COMPACT_ATOMS: atom_id res chain seq x y z
N MET A 1 -4.92 -22.85 19.16
CA MET A 1 -4.09 -21.66 19.40
C MET A 1 -2.74 -21.90 18.76
N VAL A 2 -2.52 -21.38 17.54
CA VAL A 2 -1.24 -21.58 16.82
C VAL A 2 -0.29 -20.48 17.29
N GLN A 3 0.80 -20.85 17.98
CA GLN A 3 1.84 -19.92 18.41
C GLN A 3 2.55 -19.34 17.17
N PRO A 4 2.74 -18.02 17.03
CA PRO A 4 3.38 -17.43 15.86
C PRO A 4 4.91 -17.58 15.94
N ARG A 5 5.51 -18.17 14.90
CA ARG A 5 6.96 -18.25 14.62
C ARG A 5 7.54 -16.89 14.18
N LEU A 6 8.87 -16.75 14.10
CA LEU A 6 9.54 -15.65 13.39
C LEU A 6 8.91 -15.44 11.99
N PRO A 7 8.74 -14.20 11.51
CA PRO A 7 8.34 -13.95 10.12
C PRO A 7 9.32 -14.63 9.15
N ALA A 8 8.81 -15.49 8.25
CA ALA A 8 9.61 -16.38 7.39
C ALA A 8 10.65 -15.63 6.52
N ASP A 9 10.45 -14.35 6.30
CA ASP A 9 11.22 -13.42 5.50
C ASP A 9 12.42 -12.77 6.23
N LEU A 10 12.61 -13.05 7.53
CA LEU A 10 13.82 -12.68 8.29
C LEU A 10 14.93 -13.75 8.29
N GLY A 11 14.79 -14.80 7.48
CA GLY A 11 15.78 -15.90 7.39
C GLY A 11 17.20 -15.48 6.97
N PHE A 12 17.35 -14.35 6.26
CA PHE A 12 18.68 -13.83 5.87
C PHE A 12 19.56 -13.47 7.08
N LEU A 13 18.95 -13.06 8.21
CA LEU A 13 19.66 -12.76 9.45
C LEU A 13 20.31 -14.00 10.05
N GLY A 14 19.66 -15.16 9.96
CA GLY A 14 20.27 -16.43 10.35
C GLY A 14 21.54 -16.73 9.55
N HIS A 15 21.50 -16.60 8.22
CA HIS A 15 22.67 -16.80 7.35
C HIS A 15 23.78 -15.74 7.51
N LEU A 16 23.41 -14.49 7.82
CA LEU A 16 24.36 -13.42 8.10
C LEU A 16 25.06 -13.64 9.45
N LEU A 17 24.30 -14.05 10.46
CA LEU A 17 24.78 -14.33 11.81
C LEU A 17 25.64 -15.59 11.86
N GLN A 18 25.47 -16.58 10.98
CA GLN A 18 26.36 -17.76 10.88
C GLN A 18 27.86 -17.42 10.73
N ARG A 19 28.21 -16.25 10.16
CA ARG A 19 29.60 -15.82 9.90
C ARG A 19 30.26 -15.11 11.09
N TYR A 20 29.50 -14.88 12.14
CA TYR A 20 29.95 -14.33 13.41
C TYR A 20 29.58 -15.35 14.50
N PRO A 21 30.30 -15.46 15.61
CA PRO A 21 29.98 -16.48 16.60
C PRO A 21 28.83 -16.01 17.49
N VAL A 22 27.64 -15.83 16.90
CA VAL A 22 26.43 -15.35 17.55
C VAL A 22 25.16 -16.03 17.03
N ARG A 23 24.30 -16.47 17.96
CA ARG A 23 22.93 -16.90 17.75
C ARG A 23 21.93 -15.94 18.35
N LEU A 24 20.99 -15.53 17.55
CA LEU A 24 19.88 -14.68 17.88
C LEU A 24 18.65 -15.53 18.18
N VAL A 25 18.10 -15.45 19.37
CA VAL A 25 16.96 -16.26 19.81
C VAL A 25 15.77 -15.36 19.96
N PHE A 26 14.77 -15.51 19.11
CA PHE A 26 13.54 -14.72 19.16
C PHE A 26 12.35 -15.59 19.55
N ARG A 27 11.64 -15.26 20.64
CA ARG A 27 10.41 -15.97 21.09
C ARG A 27 10.57 -17.51 21.19
N GLY A 28 11.78 -17.99 21.49
CA GLY A 28 12.11 -19.41 21.61
C GLY A 28 12.66 -20.07 20.34
N GLU A 29 12.61 -19.42 19.19
CA GLU A 29 13.28 -19.86 17.97
C GLU A 29 14.72 -19.33 17.92
N VAL A 30 15.67 -20.20 17.63
CA VAL A 30 17.10 -19.92 17.66
C VAL A 30 17.59 -19.72 16.23
N LEU A 31 18.29 -18.62 15.95
CA LEU A 31 18.84 -18.27 14.63
C LEU A 31 20.35 -18.05 14.75
N PRO A 32 21.21 -18.86 14.12
CA PRO A 32 20.86 -20.02 13.30
C PRO A 32 20.32 -21.17 14.16
N GLU A 33 19.50 -22.05 13.59
CA GLU A 33 18.89 -23.18 14.32
C GLU A 33 19.93 -24.13 14.91
N GLY A 34 19.63 -24.67 16.10
CA GLY A 34 20.49 -25.56 16.87
C GLY A 34 20.57 -25.15 18.35
N PRO A 35 21.28 -25.94 19.17
CA PRO A 35 21.31 -25.69 20.61
C PRO A 35 22.00 -24.37 20.88
N VAL A 36 21.33 -23.49 21.61
CA VAL A 36 21.93 -22.25 22.09
C VAL A 36 23.07 -22.62 23.04
N GLN A 37 24.30 -22.36 22.63
CA GLN A 37 25.48 -22.69 23.43
C GLN A 37 26.47 -21.54 23.37
N GLY A 38 26.68 -20.91 24.51
CA GLY A 38 27.51 -19.73 24.57
C GLY A 38 26.82 -18.63 25.33
N GLU A 39 27.59 -17.61 25.64
CA GLU A 39 27.11 -16.57 26.52
C GLU A 39 26.22 -15.61 25.75
N LYS A 40 24.95 -15.59 26.14
CA LYS A 40 24.00 -14.52 25.85
C LYS A 40 24.66 -13.14 25.98
N LEU A 41 25.06 -12.52 24.87
CA LEU A 41 25.73 -11.22 24.92
C LEU A 41 24.75 -10.13 25.26
N LEU A 42 23.65 -10.16 24.53
CA LEU A 42 22.76 -9.05 24.33
C LEU A 42 21.40 -9.64 24.10
N GLU A 43 20.45 -9.25 24.90
CA GLU A 43 19.06 -9.61 24.71
C GLU A 43 18.25 -8.35 24.85
N GLU A 44 17.38 -8.16 23.87
CA GLU A 44 16.53 -7.01 23.72
C GLU A 44 15.14 -7.48 23.30
N GLY A 45 14.16 -7.33 24.19
CA GLY A 45 12.83 -7.90 23.99
C GLY A 45 12.88 -9.43 24.03
N GLU A 46 12.06 -10.10 23.22
CA GLU A 46 12.07 -11.57 23.13
C GLU A 46 13.25 -12.11 22.33
N LEU A 47 14.27 -11.27 22.10
CA LEU A 47 15.29 -11.39 21.08
C LEU A 47 16.68 -11.37 21.69
N ALA A 48 17.38 -12.48 21.65
CA ALA A 48 18.60 -12.68 22.41
C ALA A 48 19.74 -13.16 21.52
N LEU A 49 20.72 -12.30 21.32
CA LEU A 49 21.96 -12.61 20.67
C LEU A 49 22.95 -13.24 21.67
N TYR A 50 22.98 -14.56 21.70
CA TYR A 50 23.98 -15.42 22.32
C TYR A 50 25.23 -15.47 21.50
N TRP A 51 26.37 -15.30 22.13
CA TRP A 51 27.65 -15.43 21.46
C TRP A 51 28.34 -16.69 21.87
N GLU A 52 28.68 -17.44 20.85
CA GLU A 52 29.20 -18.79 20.97
C GLU A 52 30.73 -18.79 20.85
N GLY A 53 31.35 -17.60 20.74
CA GLY A 53 32.78 -17.40 20.61
C GLY A 53 33.44 -16.78 21.85
N PRO A 54 34.75 -16.48 21.80
CA PRO A 54 35.44 -15.79 22.90
C PRO A 54 34.94 -14.34 23.02
N PRO A 55 34.85 -13.79 24.23
CA PRO A 55 34.00 -12.62 24.49
C PRO A 55 34.32 -11.39 23.61
N PRO A 56 33.34 -10.83 22.87
CA PRO A 56 33.56 -9.82 21.82
C PRO A 56 33.70 -8.40 22.35
N SER A 57 34.60 -7.59 21.72
CA SER A 57 34.94 -6.19 22.08
C SER A 57 33.78 -5.22 22.17
N LYS A 58 33.85 -4.07 22.82
CA LYS A 58 32.69 -3.22 23.17
C LYS A 58 32.48 -2.34 22.01
N GLU A 59 33.46 -2.01 21.18
CA GLU A 59 33.10 -1.62 19.83
C GLU A 59 32.28 -2.71 19.12
N VAL A 60 32.62 -4.00 19.21
CA VAL A 60 31.90 -5.09 18.51
C VAL A 60 30.54 -5.43 19.14
N ARG A 61 30.45 -5.61 20.45
CA ARG A 61 29.29 -5.87 21.30
C ARG A 61 28.42 -4.63 21.40
N GLU A 62 29.00 -3.44 21.32
CA GLU A 62 28.22 -2.22 21.18
C GLU A 62 27.75 -1.96 19.76
N THR A 63 28.51 -2.34 18.72
CA THR A 63 28.01 -2.29 17.35
C THR A 63 27.04 -3.45 17.04
N LEU A 64 27.16 -4.60 17.71
CA LEU A 64 26.21 -5.71 17.69
C LEU A 64 24.97 -5.41 18.52
N GLY A 65 25.10 -4.69 19.63
CA GLY A 65 23.94 -4.23 20.37
C GLY A 65 23.32 -2.97 19.74
N LEU A 66 24.05 -2.18 18.96
CA LEU A 66 23.47 -1.22 18.02
C LEU A 66 22.77 -1.91 16.86
N LEU A 67 23.31 -3.03 16.37
CA LEU A 67 22.63 -3.88 15.41
C LEU A 67 21.39 -4.49 16.06
N LEU A 68 21.47 -4.90 17.33
CA LEU A 68 20.36 -5.41 18.12
C LEU A 68 19.33 -4.33 18.44
N ARG A 69 19.76 -3.09 18.70
CA ARG A 69 18.92 -1.89 18.92
C ARG A 69 18.33 -1.36 17.64
N ALA A 70 19.04 -1.43 16.52
CA ALA A 70 18.51 -1.11 15.20
C ALA A 70 17.52 -2.19 14.77
N PHE A 71 17.79 -3.46 15.11
CA PHE A 71 16.89 -4.59 14.90
C PHE A 71 15.68 -4.53 15.85
N ARG A 72 15.87 -4.11 17.10
CA ARG A 72 14.81 -3.80 18.05
C ARG A 72 14.05 -2.55 17.63
N GLU A 73 14.67 -1.50 17.11
CA GLU A 73 13.97 -0.31 16.56
C GLU A 73 13.17 -0.67 15.33
N VAL A 74 13.68 -1.56 14.49
CA VAL A 74 13.00 -2.17 13.34
C VAL A 74 11.81 -3.03 13.79
N LEU A 75 11.99 -3.83 14.84
CA LEU A 75 10.95 -4.69 15.42
C LEU A 75 9.97 -3.90 16.26
N GLU A 76 10.39 -2.81 16.88
CA GLU A 76 9.58 -1.82 17.58
C GLU A 76 8.88 -0.90 16.57
N LEU A 77 9.44 -0.62 15.40
CA LEU A 77 8.73 0.02 14.27
C LEU A 77 7.70 -0.94 13.69
N ARG A 78 8.02 -2.23 13.65
CA ARG A 78 7.08 -3.29 13.29
C ARG A 78 6.01 -3.53 14.34
N GLU A 79 6.39 -3.49 15.60
CA GLU A 79 5.54 -3.61 16.77
C GLU A 79 4.80 -2.31 17.02
N ARG A 80 5.26 -1.15 16.53
CA ARG A 80 4.52 0.13 16.41
C ARG A 80 3.62 0.14 15.19
N GLU A 81 3.94 -0.55 14.09
CA GLU A 81 2.98 -0.82 13.00
C GLU A 81 1.90 -1.80 13.49
N LEU A 82 2.27 -2.80 14.29
CA LEU A 82 1.37 -3.71 15.01
C LEU A 82 0.72 -3.09 16.26
N ALA A 83 1.29 -2.02 16.84
CA ALA A 83 0.76 -1.24 17.97
C ALA A 83 0.16 0.10 17.52
N LEU A 84 0.12 0.41 16.24
CA LEU A 84 -0.90 1.26 15.61
C LEU A 84 -2.10 0.39 15.22
N LEU A 85 -1.86 -0.91 14.97
CA LEU A 85 -2.90 -1.93 15.01
C LEU A 85 -3.38 -2.25 16.46
N LYS A 86 -2.51 -2.14 17.51
CA LYS A 86 -2.78 -2.41 18.95
C LYS A 86 -2.71 -1.20 19.91
N SER A 87 -2.58 0.04 19.47
CA SER A 87 -3.03 1.24 20.21
C SER A 87 -4.52 1.47 19.93
N GLN A 88 -5.16 0.51 19.24
CA GLN A 88 -6.50 0.00 19.56
C GLN A 88 -6.53 -0.88 20.84
N GLU A 89 -5.43 -1.06 21.59
CA GLU A 89 -5.31 -1.88 22.81
C GLU A 89 -4.26 -1.27 23.84
N GLU A 90 -4.56 -0.08 24.37
CA GLU A 90 -4.13 0.65 25.61
C GLU A 90 -2.77 0.54 26.39
N GLY A 91 -1.98 -0.54 26.45
CA GLY A 91 -1.15 -0.82 27.65
C GLY A 91 0.15 -0.01 27.91
N ASN A 92 0.92 0.35 26.88
CA ASN A 92 2.30 0.83 27.07
C ASN A 92 2.43 2.33 27.44
N ARG A 93 1.31 3.06 27.52
CA ARG A 93 1.30 4.44 28.04
C ARG A 93 1.44 4.50 29.58
N LEU A 94 1.07 3.46 30.33
CA LEU A 94 1.04 3.53 31.80
C LEU A 94 2.41 3.44 32.48
N LEU A 95 3.34 2.59 32.00
CA LEU A 95 4.59 2.33 32.74
C LEU A 95 5.66 3.43 32.60
N GLY A 96 5.70 4.13 31.46
CA GLY A 96 6.63 5.25 31.24
C GLY A 96 6.30 6.47 32.09
N LEU A 97 5.00 6.68 32.39
CA LEU A 97 4.52 7.70 33.32
C LEU A 97 4.88 7.32 34.78
N LEU A 98 4.66 6.06 35.18
CA LEU A 98 4.95 5.58 36.54
C LEU A 98 6.42 5.69 36.97
N LEU A 99 7.40 5.46 36.10
CA LEU A 99 8.82 5.55 36.49
C LEU A 99 9.31 7.00 36.68
N HIS A 100 8.81 7.93 35.87
CA HIS A 100 9.01 9.36 36.09
C HIS A 100 8.24 9.85 37.32
N GLU A 101 7.07 9.25 37.60
CA GLU A 101 6.22 9.54 38.76
C GLU A 101 6.62 8.81 40.04
N ILE A 102 7.54 7.83 40.05
CA ILE A 102 8.11 7.18 41.27
C ILE A 102 9.41 7.88 41.70
N LYS A 103 10.20 8.37 40.74
CA LYS A 103 11.42 9.14 41.01
C LYS A 103 11.11 10.42 41.81
N ASN A 104 10.02 11.09 41.46
CA ASN A 104 9.59 12.33 42.10
C ASN A 104 9.16 12.13 43.58
N PRO A 105 8.29 11.18 43.95
CA PRO A 105 7.94 10.90 45.33
C PRO A 105 9.09 10.26 46.12
N LEU A 106 9.99 9.47 45.51
CA LEU A 106 11.16 8.93 46.23
C LEU A 106 12.13 10.04 46.66
N MET A 107 12.33 11.06 45.82
CA MET A 107 13.11 12.26 46.17
C MET A 107 12.41 13.10 47.26
N SER A 108 11.08 13.22 47.21
CA SER A 108 10.30 13.88 48.27
C SER A 108 10.31 13.12 49.60
N VAL A 109 10.27 11.79 49.58
CA VAL A 109 10.37 10.93 50.78
C VAL A 109 11.76 11.02 51.38
N LEU A 110 12.82 11.03 50.57
CA LEU A 110 14.19 11.26 51.05
C LEU A 110 14.32 12.63 51.73
N GLY A 111 13.81 13.70 51.12
CA GLY A 111 13.84 15.05 51.72
C GLY A 111 13.01 15.15 53.02
N ALA A 112 11.87 14.47 53.10
CA ALA A 112 11.04 14.44 54.31
C ALA A 112 11.69 13.64 55.46
N LEU A 113 12.38 12.54 55.14
CA LEU A 113 13.12 11.74 56.13
C LEU A 113 14.35 12.48 56.66
N GLU A 114 15.08 13.20 55.80
CA GLU A 114 16.20 14.06 56.18
C GLU A 114 15.75 15.17 57.16
N LEU A 115 14.66 15.90 56.85
CA LEU A 115 14.10 16.94 57.72
C LEU A 115 13.55 16.40 59.05
N ALA A 116 12.93 15.21 59.04
CA ALA A 116 12.42 14.58 60.25
C ALA A 116 13.55 14.16 61.20
N LEU A 117 14.66 13.64 60.66
CA LEU A 117 15.84 13.27 61.45
C LEU A 117 16.57 14.46 62.08
N GLU A 118 16.39 15.67 61.54
CA GLU A 118 16.94 16.93 62.07
C GLU A 118 16.07 17.57 63.19
N THR A 119 14.91 17.00 63.51
CA THR A 119 13.98 17.56 64.51
C THR A 119 14.40 17.20 65.95
N GLU A 120 14.55 18.21 66.81
CA GLU A 120 14.90 18.02 68.23
C GLU A 120 13.72 17.46 69.05
N GLY A 121 14.01 16.60 70.03
CA GLY A 121 13.00 16.02 70.94
C GLY A 121 12.34 14.73 70.45
N LEU A 122 12.77 14.17 69.32
CA LEU A 122 12.29 12.86 68.85
C LEU A 122 12.73 11.70 69.77
N PRO A 123 11.82 10.76 70.11
CA PRO A 123 12.17 9.54 70.83
C PRO A 123 13.22 8.73 70.06
N GLU A 124 14.16 8.13 70.78
CA GLU A 124 15.34 7.52 70.15
C GLU A 124 14.99 6.30 69.29
N GLU A 125 13.96 5.54 69.66
CA GLU A 125 13.44 4.45 68.81
C GLU A 125 12.87 4.97 67.47
N ALA A 126 12.30 6.17 67.45
CA ALA A 126 11.77 6.78 66.23
C ALA A 126 12.89 7.25 65.29
N LYS A 127 13.99 7.79 65.84
CA LYS A 127 15.16 8.17 65.03
C LYS A 127 15.83 6.96 64.41
N GLU A 128 15.95 5.84 65.13
CA GLU A 128 16.50 4.61 64.59
C GLU A 128 15.68 4.08 63.41
N LEU A 129 14.35 4.05 63.54
CA LEU A 129 13.45 3.61 62.46
C LEU A 129 13.52 4.52 61.22
N LEU A 130 13.59 5.83 61.42
CA LEU A 130 13.71 6.81 60.33
C LEU A 130 15.07 6.71 59.62
N GLY A 131 16.15 6.50 60.37
CA GLY A 131 17.49 6.29 59.79
C GLY A 131 17.59 4.99 58.97
N ILE A 132 16.84 3.95 59.33
CA ILE A 132 16.74 2.71 58.55
C ILE A 132 16.00 2.95 57.22
N ALA A 133 14.91 3.71 57.26
CA ALA A 133 14.12 4.05 56.07
C ALA A 133 14.93 4.91 55.08
N GLU A 134 15.67 5.91 55.56
CA GLU A 134 16.51 6.79 54.73
C GLU A 134 17.63 6.00 54.02
N LYS A 135 18.36 5.15 54.77
CA LYS A 135 19.40 4.28 54.21
C LYS A 135 18.85 3.34 53.14
N SER A 136 17.66 2.80 53.36
CA SER A 136 16.99 1.91 52.40
C SER A 136 16.58 2.65 51.12
N ALA A 137 16.08 3.88 51.23
CA ALA A 137 15.72 4.71 50.09
C ALA A 137 16.94 5.12 49.24
N ARG A 138 18.05 5.52 49.87
CA ARG A 138 19.32 5.81 49.15
C ARG A 138 19.87 4.58 48.44
N ARG A 139 19.79 3.42 49.09
CA ARG A 139 20.22 2.15 48.50
C ARG A 139 19.39 1.76 47.27
N ILE A 140 18.08 2.02 47.28
CA ILE A 140 17.21 1.84 46.11
C ILE A 140 17.62 2.79 44.97
N GLN A 141 17.96 4.04 45.28
CA GLN A 141 18.43 5.02 44.28
C GLN A 141 19.76 4.59 43.62
N GLU A 142 20.71 4.10 44.41
CA GLU A 142 22.00 3.60 43.91
C GLU A 142 21.83 2.33 43.05
N LEU A 143 20.91 1.44 43.45
CA LEU A 143 20.53 0.26 42.67
C LEU A 143 19.89 0.64 41.34
N LEU A 144 19.02 1.64 41.32
CA LEU A 144 18.41 2.17 40.10
C LEU A 144 19.46 2.76 39.15
N GLN A 145 20.45 3.49 39.68
CA GLN A 145 21.55 4.05 38.90
C GLN A 145 22.46 2.96 38.32
N LYS A 146 22.88 1.98 39.13
CA LYS A 146 23.73 0.86 38.71
C LYS A 146 23.02 -0.08 37.73
N ALA A 147 21.72 -0.31 37.91
CA ALA A 147 20.89 -1.03 36.96
C ALA A 147 20.82 -0.27 35.62
N ARG A 148 20.68 1.06 35.64
CA ARG A 148 20.70 1.89 34.42
C ARG A 148 22.04 1.84 33.69
N GLU A 149 23.17 1.89 34.40
CA GLU A 149 24.51 1.77 33.81
C GLU A 149 24.77 0.38 33.22
N TYR A 150 24.38 -0.67 33.95
CA TYR A 150 24.44 -2.06 33.51
C TYR A 150 23.57 -2.33 32.27
N LEU A 151 22.36 -1.75 32.22
CA LEU A 151 21.43 -1.84 31.08
C LEU A 151 21.93 -1.04 29.87
N ARG A 152 22.54 0.14 30.07
CA ARG A 152 23.10 0.97 28.99
C ARG A 152 24.13 0.20 28.15
N LEU A 153 25.04 -0.55 28.77
CA LEU A 153 26.05 -1.36 28.08
C LEU A 153 25.49 -2.62 27.41
N GLY A 154 24.38 -3.16 27.92
CA GLY A 154 23.69 -4.34 27.38
C GLY A 154 22.74 -4.07 26.22
N GLN A 155 22.55 -2.81 25.82
CA GLN A 155 21.78 -2.43 24.63
C GLN A 155 22.71 -2.12 23.44
N GLY A 156 24.04 -2.21 23.58
CA GLY A 156 25.07 -1.85 22.59
C GLY A 156 25.16 -0.41 22.12
N VAL A 157 25.91 0.37 22.87
CA VAL A 157 26.16 1.82 22.69
C VAL A 157 27.06 2.02 21.45
N ARG A 158 27.78 3.12 21.25
CA ARG A 158 28.93 3.13 20.33
C ARG A 158 30.13 3.44 21.16
N LEU A 159 31.06 2.51 21.21
CA LEU A 159 32.24 2.73 22.00
C LEU A 159 33.08 3.72 21.27
N LYS A 160 33.52 4.73 22.01
CA LYS A 160 34.56 5.59 21.50
C LYS A 160 35.81 4.74 21.38
N SER A 161 36.24 4.48 20.16
CA SER A 161 37.49 3.76 19.91
C SER A 161 38.62 4.78 19.85
N GLU A 162 39.23 5.07 21.01
CA GLU A 162 40.38 5.97 21.12
C GLU A 162 41.61 5.23 21.65
N ARG A 163 42.80 5.82 21.47
CA ARG A 163 44.04 5.26 22.03
C ARG A 163 44.09 5.54 23.53
N VAL A 164 43.98 4.50 24.35
CA VAL A 164 44.03 4.58 25.82
C VAL A 164 45.38 4.08 26.34
N ASP A 165 46.12 4.93 27.05
CA ASP A 165 47.32 4.51 27.78
C ASP A 165 46.91 3.83 29.10
N LEU A 166 47.17 2.53 29.20
CA LEU A 166 46.80 1.73 30.37
C LEU A 166 47.59 2.15 31.62
N LYS A 167 48.82 2.65 31.47
CA LYS A 167 49.61 3.09 32.63
C LYS A 167 48.97 4.31 33.29
N GLU A 168 48.47 5.24 32.51
CA GLU A 168 47.80 6.46 33.01
C GLU A 168 46.51 6.10 33.74
N LEU A 169 45.67 5.27 33.11
CA LEU A 169 44.42 4.80 33.67
C LEU A 169 44.60 4.08 35.02
N LEU A 170 45.59 3.19 35.13
CA LEU A 170 45.87 2.47 36.38
C LEU A 170 46.45 3.35 37.48
N ARG A 171 47.20 4.41 37.14
CA ARG A 171 47.66 5.39 38.14
C ARG A 171 46.47 6.12 38.75
N GLN A 172 45.57 6.60 37.90
CA GLN A 172 44.37 7.32 38.33
C GLN A 172 43.51 6.47 39.27
N VAL A 173 43.24 5.20 38.93
CA VAL A 173 42.47 4.30 39.81
C VAL A 173 43.18 4.05 41.14
N ALA A 174 44.51 3.83 41.12
CA ALA A 174 45.26 3.60 42.34
C ALA A 174 45.28 4.83 43.26
N GLU A 175 45.31 6.04 42.68
CA GLU A 175 45.24 7.29 43.44
C GLU A 175 43.88 7.48 44.09
N GLU A 176 42.78 7.18 43.38
CA GLU A 176 41.42 7.28 43.93
C GLU A 176 41.19 6.32 45.11
N LEU A 177 41.67 5.07 45.02
CA LEU A 177 41.40 4.04 46.04
C LEU A 177 42.44 3.95 47.16
N ARG A 178 43.57 4.67 47.06
CA ARG A 178 44.59 4.71 48.12
C ARG A 178 44.04 5.21 49.46
N PRO A 179 43.27 6.31 49.54
CA PRO A 179 42.68 6.77 50.80
C PRO A 179 41.71 5.75 51.41
N VAL A 180 40.89 5.10 50.58
CA VAL A 180 39.93 4.07 51.01
C VAL A 180 40.66 2.85 51.58
N ALA A 181 41.71 2.38 50.89
CA ALA A 181 42.53 1.26 51.36
C ALA A 181 43.26 1.59 52.67
N ARG A 182 43.81 2.81 52.81
CA ARG A 182 44.46 3.28 54.04
C ARG A 182 43.52 3.30 55.23
N ARG A 183 42.27 3.79 55.06
CA ARG A 183 41.26 3.81 56.13
C ARG A 183 40.93 2.40 56.63
N LYS A 184 40.95 1.41 55.74
CA LYS A 184 40.76 -0.02 56.08
C LYS A 184 42.05 -0.75 56.47
N ARG A 185 43.16 -0.02 56.61
CA ARG A 185 44.54 -0.50 56.80
C ARG A 185 44.94 -1.66 55.87
N VAL A 186 44.52 -1.58 54.60
CA VAL A 186 44.91 -2.49 53.51
C VAL A 186 45.99 -1.82 52.66
N SER A 187 47.08 -2.52 52.36
CA SER A 187 48.16 -2.02 51.51
C SER A 187 47.79 -2.12 50.03
N LEU A 188 47.65 -0.99 49.32
CA LEU A 188 47.43 -0.96 47.86
C LEU A 188 48.73 -0.60 47.11
N ARG A 189 49.26 -1.53 46.31
CA ARG A 189 50.51 -1.33 45.54
C ARG A 189 50.24 -1.37 44.03
N LEU A 190 50.71 -0.35 43.30
CA LEU A 190 50.70 -0.31 41.84
C LEU A 190 52.07 -0.70 41.27
N VAL A 191 52.09 -1.62 40.30
CA VAL A 191 53.30 -2.08 39.60
C VAL A 191 53.10 -1.92 38.10
N LEU A 192 53.90 -1.05 37.46
CA LEU A 192 53.82 -0.75 36.03
C LEU A 192 55.09 -1.18 35.30
N PRO A 193 54.99 -1.66 34.04
CA PRO A 193 56.14 -2.01 33.21
C PRO A 193 56.86 -0.75 32.69
N ARG A 194 58.13 -0.90 32.29
CA ARG A 194 58.89 0.17 31.60
C ARG A 194 58.44 0.39 30.15
N ARG A 195 57.95 -0.66 29.47
CA ARG A 195 57.47 -0.60 28.08
C ARG A 195 56.14 0.15 27.95
N GLU A 196 55.89 0.72 26.77
CA GLU A 196 54.58 1.29 26.45
C GLU A 196 53.48 0.22 26.43
N ALA A 197 52.30 0.60 26.92
CA ALA A 197 51.14 -0.27 27.00
C ALA A 197 49.87 0.55 26.77
N TRP A 198 49.27 0.40 25.58
CA TRP A 198 48.09 1.14 25.17
C TRP A 198 47.16 0.25 24.34
N VAL A 199 45.86 0.53 24.36
CA VAL A 199 44.80 -0.21 23.64
C VAL A 199 43.89 0.75 22.88
N TYR A 200 43.11 0.23 21.92
CA TYR A 200 41.97 0.97 21.38
C TYR A 200 40.72 0.61 22.20
N GLY A 201 40.01 1.63 22.68
CA GLY A 201 38.86 1.43 23.54
C GLY A 201 38.34 2.71 24.16
N ASP A 202 37.30 2.59 24.97
CA ASP A 202 36.67 3.70 25.67
C ASP A 202 37.25 3.84 27.08
N ARG A 203 37.95 4.96 27.28
CA ARG A 203 38.73 5.24 28.49
C ARG A 203 37.88 5.25 29.76
N GLU A 204 36.70 5.86 29.73
CA GLU A 204 35.83 6.02 30.91
C GLU A 204 35.35 4.67 31.42
N TRP A 205 35.03 3.76 30.50
CA TRP A 205 34.56 2.45 30.86
C TRP A 205 35.66 1.52 31.35
N LEU A 206 36.82 1.52 30.69
CA LEU A 206 37.98 0.78 31.16
C LEU A 206 38.39 1.23 32.56
N TYR A 207 38.28 2.54 32.83
CA TYR A 207 38.51 3.11 34.16
C TYR A 207 37.57 2.50 35.20
N GLN A 208 36.26 2.53 34.93
CA GLN A 208 35.25 1.97 35.83
C GLN A 208 35.41 0.46 36.06
N ALA A 209 35.82 -0.31 35.05
CA ALA A 209 36.07 -1.74 35.22
C ALA A 209 37.24 -1.99 36.18
N VAL A 210 38.37 -1.31 36.00
CA VAL A 210 39.51 -1.45 36.90
C VAL A 210 39.14 -0.98 38.31
N LEU A 211 38.46 0.17 38.43
CA LEU A 211 38.02 0.73 39.71
C LEU A 211 37.16 -0.28 40.49
N ASN A 212 36.20 -0.94 39.84
CA ASN A 212 35.34 -1.92 40.47
C ASN A 212 36.08 -3.15 40.99
N VAL A 213 37.07 -3.68 40.24
CA VAL A 213 37.85 -4.84 40.70
C VAL A 213 38.76 -4.45 41.86
N VAL A 214 39.44 -3.32 41.77
CA VAL A 214 40.35 -2.86 42.84
C VAL A 214 39.58 -2.50 44.10
N ASN A 215 38.42 -1.85 43.95
CA ASN A 215 37.55 -1.55 45.08
C ASN A 215 37.03 -2.84 45.74
N ASN A 216 36.65 -3.86 44.96
CA ASN A 216 36.33 -5.18 45.52
C ASN A 216 37.51 -5.81 46.25
N GLY A 217 38.72 -5.73 45.70
CA GLY A 217 39.93 -6.21 46.38
C GLY A 217 40.10 -5.55 47.75
N VAL A 218 39.98 -4.22 47.83
CA VAL A 218 40.08 -3.47 49.11
C VAL A 218 38.92 -3.82 50.05
N LYS A 219 37.71 -3.93 49.52
CA LYS A 219 36.49 -4.20 50.28
C LYS A 219 36.44 -5.60 50.90
N TYR A 220 37.01 -6.62 50.26
CA TYR A 220 36.99 -7.99 50.77
C TYR A 220 38.29 -8.42 51.47
N THR A 221 39.38 -7.66 51.33
CA THR A 221 40.63 -7.94 52.08
C THR A 221 40.47 -7.48 53.55
N PRO A 222 40.77 -8.33 54.54
CA PRO A 222 40.75 -7.93 55.95
C PRO A 222 41.87 -6.92 56.28
N GLU A 223 41.77 -6.30 57.44
CA GLU A 223 42.75 -5.33 57.93
C GLU A 223 44.17 -5.93 57.97
N GLY A 224 45.19 -5.16 57.57
CA GLY A 224 46.58 -5.64 57.46
C GLY A 224 46.90 -6.43 56.19
N GLY A 225 45.90 -6.76 55.36
CA GLY A 225 46.10 -7.44 54.09
C GLY A 225 46.64 -6.54 52.97
N ARG A 226 46.83 -7.12 51.78
CA ARG A 226 47.45 -6.46 50.63
C ARG A 226 46.64 -6.64 49.36
N VAL A 227 46.51 -5.57 48.58
CA VAL A 227 46.02 -5.55 47.20
C VAL A 227 47.13 -5.04 46.28
N VAL A 228 47.44 -5.78 45.21
CA VAL A 228 48.45 -5.42 44.23
C VAL A 228 47.79 -5.28 42.86
N LEU A 229 47.86 -4.08 42.30
CA LEU A 229 47.47 -3.76 40.94
C LEU A 229 48.71 -3.79 40.04
N ARG A 230 48.76 -4.70 39.07
CA ARG A 230 49.94 -4.89 38.21
C ARG A 230 49.54 -4.88 36.74
N LEU A 231 50.26 -4.13 35.92
CA LEU A 231 50.15 -4.22 34.47
C LEU A 231 51.21 -5.19 33.92
N LEU A 232 50.73 -6.21 33.23
CA LEU A 232 51.49 -7.28 32.58
C LEU A 232 51.50 -7.04 31.07
N VAL A 233 52.65 -7.26 30.43
CA VAL A 233 52.82 -7.13 28.98
C VAL A 233 53.11 -8.51 28.41
N GLY A 234 52.13 -9.13 27.77
CA GLY A 234 52.28 -10.39 27.03
C GLY A 234 52.65 -10.17 25.56
N GLN A 235 52.82 -11.25 24.80
CA GLN A 235 53.11 -11.16 23.36
C GLN A 235 51.94 -10.56 22.57
N ASP A 236 50.72 -11.08 22.75
CA ASP A 236 49.52 -10.64 22.00
C ASP A 236 48.46 -9.90 22.86
N GLN A 237 48.66 -9.80 24.17
CA GLN A 237 47.70 -9.14 25.09
C GLN A 237 48.39 -8.40 26.24
N TYR A 238 47.78 -7.31 26.71
CA TYR A 238 48.08 -6.70 28.00
C TYR A 238 47.20 -7.34 29.08
N GLY A 239 47.71 -7.46 30.30
CA GLY A 239 46.93 -7.98 31.42
C GLY A 239 47.00 -7.05 32.62
N VAL A 240 45.87 -6.59 33.14
CA VAL A 240 45.81 -5.90 34.43
C VAL A 240 45.47 -6.93 35.50
N ALA A 241 46.43 -7.30 36.32
CA ALA A 241 46.26 -8.23 37.42
C ALA A 241 45.98 -7.47 38.72
N VAL A 242 44.86 -7.77 39.36
CA VAL A 242 44.49 -7.27 40.69
C VAL A 242 44.52 -8.44 41.66
N SER A 243 45.56 -8.54 42.48
CA SER A 243 45.76 -9.60 43.46
C SER A 243 45.44 -9.11 44.86
N ASP A 244 44.55 -9.78 45.58
CA ASP A 244 44.23 -9.53 46.97
C ASP A 244 44.64 -10.70 47.88
N THR A 245 44.84 -10.44 49.16
CA THR A 245 45.06 -11.46 50.20
C THR A 245 43.81 -11.69 51.05
N GLY A 246 42.63 -11.55 50.44
CA GLY A 246 41.35 -11.73 51.09
C GLY A 246 41.01 -13.21 51.35
N PRO A 247 39.75 -13.51 51.73
CA PRO A 247 39.32 -14.86 52.11
C PRO A 247 39.35 -15.88 50.95
N GLY A 248 39.58 -15.44 49.71
CA GLY A 248 39.48 -16.30 48.53
C GLY A 248 38.03 -16.71 48.21
N ILE A 249 37.82 -17.27 47.03
CA ILE A 249 36.51 -17.63 46.48
C ILE A 249 36.49 -19.15 46.28
N PRO A 250 35.50 -19.89 46.82
CA PRO A 250 35.34 -21.32 46.59
C PRO A 250 35.26 -21.64 45.09
N GLU A 251 35.87 -22.74 44.66
CA GLU A 251 35.96 -23.10 43.23
C GLU A 251 34.60 -23.17 42.54
N GLU A 252 33.58 -23.67 43.26
CA GLU A 252 32.18 -23.74 42.82
C GLU A 252 31.48 -22.37 42.65
N GLU A 253 32.00 -21.32 43.27
CA GLU A 253 31.47 -19.95 43.19
C GLU A 253 32.30 -19.06 42.26
N GLN A 254 33.54 -19.45 41.89
CA GLN A 254 34.44 -18.63 41.06
C GLN A 254 33.87 -18.31 39.66
N ALA A 255 33.03 -19.18 39.10
CA ALA A 255 32.32 -18.90 37.85
C ALA A 255 31.15 -17.93 38.06
N LYS A 256 30.46 -18.04 39.21
CA LYS A 256 29.22 -17.32 39.52
C LYS A 256 29.45 -15.89 39.99
N VAL A 257 30.62 -15.55 40.53
CA VAL A 257 30.93 -14.18 41.00
C VAL A 257 30.85 -13.09 39.93
N PHE A 258 30.84 -13.45 38.64
CA PHE A 258 30.65 -12.53 37.54
C PHE A 258 29.18 -12.43 37.07
N GLU A 259 28.26 -13.19 37.67
CA GLU A 259 26.83 -13.13 37.37
C GLU A 259 26.16 -11.90 38.02
N PRO A 260 25.20 -11.25 37.35
CA PRO A 260 24.53 -10.07 37.87
C PRO A 260 23.70 -10.42 39.10
N PHE A 261 23.76 -9.57 40.13
CA PHE A 261 23.05 -9.74 41.41
C PHE A 261 23.50 -10.96 42.24
N TYR A 262 24.46 -11.75 41.75
CA TYR A 262 25.00 -12.88 42.49
C TYR A 262 25.89 -12.43 43.65
N ARG A 263 25.69 -13.06 44.81
CA ARG A 263 26.51 -12.89 46.01
C ARG A 263 26.85 -14.27 46.56
N ALA A 264 28.13 -14.51 46.77
CA ALA A 264 28.64 -15.68 47.48
C ALA A 264 28.00 -15.82 48.86
N SER A 265 27.50 -17.02 49.17
CA SER A 265 26.62 -17.33 50.31
C SER A 265 27.31 -17.13 51.67
N THR A 266 28.63 -17.17 51.72
CA THR A 266 29.46 -17.10 52.93
C THR A 266 29.96 -15.69 53.28
N ARG A 267 29.41 -14.64 52.66
CA ARG A 267 29.87 -13.24 52.83
C ARG A 267 28.74 -12.26 53.20
N GLY A 268 27.80 -12.72 54.01
CA GLY A 268 26.54 -12.03 54.34
C GLY A 268 26.68 -10.59 54.86
N GLU A 269 27.79 -10.24 55.51
CA GLU A 269 27.96 -8.94 56.20
C GLU A 269 28.48 -7.80 55.33
N VAL A 270 29.02 -8.07 54.14
CA VAL A 270 29.69 -7.02 53.33
C VAL A 270 28.74 -6.47 52.26
N GLU A 271 28.23 -5.25 52.47
CA GLU A 271 27.23 -4.56 51.61
C GLU A 271 27.69 -4.41 50.15
N GLY A 272 26.98 -5.01 49.20
CA GLY A 272 27.26 -4.83 47.77
C GLY A 272 26.10 -5.28 46.90
N THR A 273 25.92 -4.62 45.76
CA THR A 273 24.75 -4.80 44.88
C THR A 273 24.82 -6.05 43.99
N GLY A 274 25.93 -6.79 44.00
CA GLY A 274 26.16 -7.94 43.11
C GLY A 274 26.34 -7.57 41.62
N LEU A 275 26.30 -6.28 41.27
CA LEU A 275 26.40 -5.82 39.88
C LEU A 275 27.81 -5.44 39.43
N GLY A 276 28.74 -5.19 40.37
CA GLY A 276 30.06 -4.63 40.07
C GLY A 276 30.96 -5.53 39.22
N LEU A 277 31.10 -6.82 39.57
CA LEU A 277 31.92 -7.76 38.78
C LEU A 277 31.25 -8.17 37.46
N ALA A 278 29.92 -8.22 37.43
CA ALA A 278 29.16 -8.39 36.20
C ALA A 278 29.38 -7.22 35.20
N LEU A 279 29.49 -5.99 35.72
CA LEU A 279 29.88 -4.82 34.93
C LEU A 279 31.31 -4.94 34.40
N VAL A 280 32.27 -5.35 35.22
CA VAL A 280 33.69 -5.55 34.81
C VAL A 280 33.80 -6.52 33.65
N LYS A 281 33.17 -7.69 33.78
CA LYS A 281 33.13 -8.71 32.73
C LYS A 281 32.57 -8.09 31.45
N ARG A 282 31.39 -7.46 31.53
CA ARG A 282 30.77 -6.79 30.39
C ARG A 282 31.65 -5.72 29.76
N VAL A 283 32.44 -4.95 30.50
CA VAL A 283 33.33 -3.95 29.92
C VAL A 283 34.51 -4.58 29.18
N LEU A 284 35.14 -5.62 29.73
CA LEU A 284 36.35 -6.22 29.13
C LEU A 284 36.09 -7.15 27.97
N GLU A 285 35.03 -7.95 28.08
CA GLU A 285 34.58 -8.76 26.95
C GLU A 285 34.41 -7.84 25.77
N ALA A 286 33.71 -6.79 26.10
CA ALA A 286 33.55 -5.63 25.33
C ALA A 286 34.90 -4.80 25.25
N HIS A 287 36.10 -5.34 25.20
CA HIS A 287 37.24 -4.65 24.54
C HIS A 287 38.08 -5.65 23.73
N GLY A 288 37.46 -6.81 23.45
CA GLY A 288 38.03 -7.96 22.76
C GLY A 288 38.88 -8.75 23.73
N GLY A 289 38.66 -8.50 25.02
CA GLY A 289 39.40 -9.01 26.13
C GLY A 289 38.54 -9.94 26.96
N GLU A 290 39.05 -10.32 28.11
CA GLU A 290 38.37 -11.25 29.01
C GLU A 290 38.81 -10.97 30.45
N VAL A 291 37.96 -11.29 31.42
CA VAL A 291 38.35 -11.33 32.83
C VAL A 291 38.55 -12.78 33.24
N ARG A 292 39.69 -13.09 33.85
CA ARG A 292 39.96 -14.39 34.46
C ARG A 292 40.15 -14.23 35.96
N LEU A 293 39.80 -15.26 36.71
CA LEU A 293 40.00 -15.31 38.15
C LEU A 293 40.87 -16.51 38.50
N ARG A 294 41.84 -16.30 39.39
CA ARG A 294 42.49 -17.38 40.14
C ARG A 294 42.29 -17.10 41.61
N SER A 295 41.56 -17.95 42.31
CA SER A 295 41.34 -17.79 43.74
C SER A 295 41.48 -19.12 44.46
N ARG A 296 41.92 -19.09 45.70
CA ARG A 296 41.91 -20.24 46.60
C ARG A 296 41.46 -19.78 47.97
N VAL A 297 40.50 -20.49 48.55
CA VAL A 297 39.97 -20.17 49.89
C VAL A 297 41.12 -20.06 50.89
N GLY A 298 41.13 -18.98 51.66
CA GLY A 298 42.15 -18.61 52.64
C GLY A 298 43.46 -18.04 52.08
N ARG A 299 43.64 -17.95 50.75
CA ARG A 299 44.89 -17.44 50.12
C ARG A 299 44.70 -16.20 49.24
N GLY A 300 43.48 -15.67 49.16
CA GLY A 300 43.16 -14.50 48.35
C GLY A 300 42.81 -14.81 46.90
N SER A 301 42.58 -13.75 46.13
CA SER A 301 42.15 -13.84 44.74
C SER A 301 43.02 -13.00 43.82
N THR A 302 43.17 -13.41 42.56
CA THR A 302 43.74 -12.58 41.51
C THR A 302 42.82 -12.53 40.31
N PHE A 303 42.35 -11.31 40.03
CA PHE A 303 41.58 -11.00 38.84
C PHE A 303 42.54 -10.52 37.74
N PHE A 304 42.47 -11.14 36.57
CA PHE A 304 43.24 -10.77 35.39
C PHE A 304 42.29 -10.18 34.37
N LEU A 305 42.40 -8.87 34.13
CA LEU A 305 41.70 -8.17 33.08
C LEU A 305 42.60 -8.19 31.84
N LEU A 306 42.32 -9.07 30.89
CA LEU A 306 43.13 -9.29 29.69
C LEU A 306 42.56 -8.45 28.54
N LEU A 307 43.42 -7.72 27.84
CA LEU A 307 43.06 -6.84 26.71
C LEU A 307 44.00 -7.13 25.53
N PRO A 308 43.50 -7.23 24.28
CA PRO A 308 44.33 -7.55 23.13
C PRO A 308 45.32 -6.41 22.83
N ARG A 309 46.57 -6.76 22.48
CA ARG A 309 47.54 -5.77 22.00
C ARG A 309 47.19 -5.40 20.55
N PRO A 310 47.20 -4.11 20.20
CA PRO A 310 47.06 -3.70 18.81
C PRO A 310 48.28 -4.16 17.99
N LYS A 311 48.08 -4.85 16.86
CA LYS A 311 49.18 -5.29 15.97
C LYS A 311 49.61 -4.16 15.03
N PRO A 312 50.91 -4.00 14.71
CA PRO A 312 51.37 -3.00 13.73
C PRO A 312 50.72 -3.24 12.36
N GLY A 313 50.10 -2.20 11.79
CA GLY A 313 49.38 -2.30 10.50
C GLY A 313 47.90 -2.72 10.61
N GLN A 314 47.40 -3.00 11.82
CA GLN A 314 45.98 -3.24 12.08
C GLN A 314 45.23 -1.90 12.06
N ARG A 315 44.50 -1.60 10.98
CA ARG A 315 43.54 -0.48 10.95
C ARG A 315 42.24 -0.88 11.66
N ALA A 316 41.63 0.13 12.28
CA ALA A 316 40.66 0.06 13.37
C ALA A 316 39.59 -1.06 13.27
N PRO A 317 39.21 -1.66 14.40
CA PRO A 317 38.13 -2.63 14.45
C PRO A 317 36.78 -1.94 14.13
N VAL A 318 35.81 -2.70 13.59
CA VAL A 318 34.36 -2.37 13.58
C VAL A 318 33.81 -1.37 12.55
N GLY A 319 34.62 -0.77 11.67
CA GLY A 319 34.12 0.17 10.64
C GLY A 319 33.06 -0.40 9.68
N ARG A 320 33.14 -1.70 9.33
CA ARG A 320 32.14 -2.36 8.45
C ARG A 320 30.80 -2.64 9.14
N LEU A 321 30.81 -2.92 10.44
CA LEU A 321 29.57 -3.17 11.19
C LEU A 321 28.87 -1.82 11.44
N LEU A 322 29.63 -0.74 11.68
CA LEU A 322 29.12 0.63 11.80
C LEU A 322 28.50 1.15 10.49
N LEU A 323 29.11 0.84 9.33
CA LEU A 323 28.55 1.15 8.00
C LEU A 323 27.25 0.37 7.73
N LEU A 324 27.16 -0.88 8.20
CA LEU A 324 25.94 -1.68 8.13
C LEU A 324 24.85 -1.16 9.08
N THR A 325 25.21 -0.72 10.30
CA THR A 325 24.26 -0.08 11.23
C THR A 325 23.79 1.27 10.69
N VAL A 326 24.67 2.05 10.06
CA VAL A 326 24.28 3.31 9.40
C VAL A 326 23.39 3.03 8.18
N ALA A 327 23.63 1.95 7.41
CA ALA A 327 22.74 1.53 6.33
C ALA A 327 21.37 1.05 6.85
N LEU A 328 21.30 0.29 7.95
CA LEU A 328 20.06 -0.15 8.62
C LEU A 328 19.27 1.01 9.23
N ILE A 329 19.96 1.96 9.87
CA ILE A 329 19.36 3.19 10.43
C ILE A 329 18.94 4.13 9.30
N ALA A 330 19.67 4.21 8.17
CA ALA A 330 19.28 4.97 6.99
C ALA A 330 18.06 4.34 6.28
N LEU A 331 18.00 3.01 6.16
CA LEU A 331 16.82 2.28 5.67
C LEU A 331 15.60 2.41 6.60
N ALA A 332 15.80 2.52 7.91
CA ALA A 332 14.74 2.73 8.91
C ALA A 332 14.29 4.20 9.07
N ARG A 333 15.12 5.17 8.64
CA ARG A 333 14.83 6.62 8.66
C ARG A 333 14.40 7.20 7.32
N LEU A 334 14.54 6.45 6.23
CA LEU A 334 13.77 6.75 5.02
C LEU A 334 12.29 6.69 5.41
N PRO A 335 11.45 7.68 5.00
CA PRO A 335 10.02 7.57 5.23
C PRO A 335 9.57 6.18 4.77
N ILE A 336 8.80 5.46 5.59
CA ILE A 336 8.20 4.16 5.24
C ILE A 336 7.08 4.36 4.18
N PHE A 337 7.21 5.38 3.36
CA PHE A 337 6.71 5.41 2.01
C PHE A 337 7.88 5.00 1.13
N PRO A 338 8.03 3.71 0.79
CA PRO A 338 8.71 3.44 -0.46
C PRO A 338 7.82 4.08 -1.54
N ALA A 339 8.19 5.29 -1.98
CA ALA A 339 7.89 5.68 -3.34
C ALA A 339 8.43 4.54 -4.21
N PRO A 340 7.59 3.84 -4.99
CA PRO A 340 7.98 2.61 -5.62
C PRO A 340 9.07 2.90 -6.65
N LEU A 341 10.22 2.26 -6.48
CA LEU A 341 11.09 1.93 -7.60
C LEU A 341 10.26 1.04 -8.54
N GLY A 342 9.58 1.68 -9.49
CA GLY A 342 9.01 1.04 -10.67
C GLY A 342 7.61 0.42 -10.53
N SER A 343 6.59 1.20 -10.15
CA SER A 343 5.20 1.03 -10.63
C SER A 343 4.32 2.13 -10.02
N LYS A 344 3.52 2.90 -10.79
CA LYS A 344 2.50 3.82 -10.24
C LYS A 344 1.70 3.10 -9.14
N ALA A 345 1.63 3.61 -7.90
CA ALA A 345 0.51 3.36 -6.96
C ALA A 345 0.82 3.80 -5.51
N PHE A 346 0.36 4.91 -4.91
CA PHE A 346 -0.37 6.09 -5.36
C PHE A 346 0.03 7.27 -4.45
N GLY A 347 -0.23 8.50 -4.91
CA GLY A 347 -0.18 9.74 -4.11
C GLY A 347 -1.58 10.30 -4.02
N GLU A 348 -2.12 10.73 -5.16
CA GLU A 348 -3.55 11.00 -5.34
C GLU A 348 -4.34 9.72 -5.71
N VAL A 349 -5.62 9.70 -5.37
CA VAL A 349 -6.56 8.64 -5.79
C VAL A 349 -6.68 8.63 -7.32
N PRO A 350 -6.54 7.46 -7.98
CA PRO A 350 -6.62 7.37 -9.43
C PRO A 350 -8.08 7.37 -9.90
N ALA A 351 -8.65 8.57 -10.01
CA ALA A 351 -10.03 8.79 -10.39
C ALA A 351 -10.37 8.07 -11.72
N GLY A 352 -11.44 7.26 -11.72
CA GLY A 352 -11.91 6.50 -12.88
C GLY A 352 -11.09 5.25 -13.23
N GLU A 353 -10.07 4.89 -12.45
CA GLU A 353 -9.26 3.69 -12.71
C GLU A 353 -9.68 2.50 -11.83
N VAL A 354 -9.46 1.29 -12.34
CA VAL A 354 -9.44 0.06 -11.54
C VAL A 354 -8.00 -0.33 -11.26
N VAL A 355 -7.67 -0.40 -9.98
CA VAL A 355 -6.36 -0.80 -9.49
C VAL A 355 -6.45 -2.24 -9.01
N ARG A 356 -5.73 -3.14 -9.70
CA ARG A 356 -5.57 -4.53 -9.27
C ARG A 356 -4.25 -4.75 -8.57
N LEU A 357 -4.36 -5.21 -7.34
CA LEU A 357 -3.30 -5.61 -6.45
C LEU A 357 -3.44 -7.09 -6.14
N ARG A 358 -2.40 -7.71 -5.59
CA ARG A 358 -2.44 -9.14 -5.32
C ARG A 358 -3.50 -9.45 -4.25
N GLY A 359 -4.63 -10.00 -4.67
CA GLY A 359 -5.78 -10.32 -3.80
C GLY A 359 -6.65 -9.12 -3.40
N LEU A 360 -6.53 -7.98 -4.09
CA LEU A 360 -7.35 -6.80 -3.86
C LEU A 360 -7.56 -6.03 -5.16
N GLU A 361 -8.82 -5.84 -5.56
CA GLU A 361 -9.23 -4.96 -6.65
C GLU A 361 -9.95 -3.73 -6.07
N LEU A 362 -9.52 -2.54 -6.46
CA LEU A 362 -10.11 -1.26 -6.10
C LEU A 362 -10.61 -0.56 -7.36
N ALA A 363 -11.90 -0.29 -7.45
CA ALA A 363 -12.47 0.47 -8.55
C ALA A 363 -12.89 1.86 -8.07
N PHE A 364 -12.24 2.89 -8.59
CA PHE A 364 -12.52 4.29 -8.23
C PHE A 364 -13.47 4.93 -9.23
N SER A 365 -14.42 5.72 -8.74
CA SER A 365 -15.28 6.50 -9.62
C SER A 365 -14.52 7.67 -10.28
N PRO A 366 -14.94 8.16 -11.47
CA PRO A 366 -14.32 9.32 -12.14
C PRO A 366 -14.27 10.59 -11.29
N GLU A 367 -15.20 10.75 -10.36
CA GLU A 367 -15.30 11.86 -9.42
C GLU A 367 -14.53 11.64 -8.11
N ALA A 368 -13.82 10.50 -7.97
CA ALA A 368 -13.08 10.17 -6.77
C ALA A 368 -11.93 11.16 -6.51
N LYS A 369 -11.83 11.67 -5.28
CA LYS A 369 -10.75 12.57 -4.84
C LYS A 369 -10.22 12.16 -3.48
N GLY A 370 -8.95 12.47 -3.25
CA GLY A 370 -8.24 12.24 -2.00
C GLY A 370 -6.90 11.57 -2.24
N GLU A 371 -6.41 10.85 -1.24
CA GLU A 371 -5.09 10.23 -1.26
C GLU A 371 -5.20 8.71 -1.14
N ALA A 372 -4.47 7.99 -1.99
CA ALA A 372 -4.33 6.54 -1.89
C ALA A 372 -2.86 6.22 -1.67
N GLN A 373 -2.57 5.40 -0.66
CA GLN A 373 -1.23 4.99 -0.32
C GLN A 373 -1.16 3.48 -0.32
N ARG A 374 -0.18 2.95 -1.05
CA ARG A 374 0.16 1.53 -1.07
C ARG A 374 1.59 1.40 -0.60
N TRP A 375 1.82 0.46 0.30
CA TRP A 375 3.17 0.10 0.71
C TRP A 375 3.25 -1.40 0.94
N ARG A 376 4.44 -1.93 0.68
CA ARG A 376 4.78 -3.29 1.06
C ARG A 376 5.52 -3.21 2.37
N SER A 377 5.04 -3.94 3.38
CA SER A 377 5.77 -3.98 4.63
C SER A 377 7.09 -4.71 4.43
N LEU A 378 8.18 -4.15 4.98
CA LEU A 378 9.53 -4.70 4.88
C LEU A 378 9.74 -5.97 5.72
N TRP A 379 8.72 -6.39 6.49
CA TRP A 379 8.83 -7.53 7.41
C TRP A 379 7.63 -8.50 7.32
N GLY A 380 7.10 -8.69 6.11
CA GLY A 380 6.10 -9.74 5.82
C GLY A 380 4.64 -9.29 5.89
N GLY A 381 3.67 -10.18 5.64
CA GLY A 381 2.25 -9.84 5.75
C GLY A 381 1.62 -9.12 4.54
N GLY A 382 2.25 -9.18 3.38
CA GLY A 382 1.66 -8.80 2.09
C GLY A 382 1.61 -7.29 1.83
N GLU A 383 0.84 -6.92 0.80
CA GLU A 383 0.63 -5.53 0.40
C GLU A 383 -0.41 -4.88 1.31
N ARG A 384 -0.16 -3.63 1.72
CA ARG A 384 -1.09 -2.83 2.52
C ARG A 384 -1.59 -1.65 1.72
N VAL A 385 -2.87 -1.35 1.88
CA VAL A 385 -3.51 -0.25 1.14
C VAL A 385 -4.34 0.60 2.08
N ARG A 386 -4.13 1.91 1.98
CA ARG A 386 -4.90 2.95 2.65
C ARG A 386 -5.49 3.87 1.59
N VAL A 387 -6.78 4.14 1.68
CA VAL A 387 -7.46 5.10 0.80
C VAL A 387 -8.17 6.12 1.68
N ALA A 388 -7.73 7.38 1.62
CA ALA A 388 -8.43 8.52 2.18
C ALA A 388 -9.30 9.15 1.09
N LEU A 389 -10.62 9.04 1.22
CA LEU A 389 -11.57 9.48 0.21
C LEU A 389 -12.27 10.77 0.67
N GLU A 390 -12.06 11.85 -0.08
CA GLU A 390 -12.65 13.17 0.14
C GLU A 390 -13.92 13.43 -0.69
N ALA A 391 -14.04 12.76 -1.83
CA ALA A 391 -15.24 12.80 -2.68
C ALA A 391 -15.29 11.56 -3.58
N GLY A 392 -16.48 11.24 -4.10
CA GLY A 392 -16.70 10.14 -5.05
C GLY A 392 -16.83 8.79 -4.38
N GLY A 393 -16.42 7.70 -5.04
CA GLY A 393 -16.64 6.35 -4.56
C GLY A 393 -15.49 5.39 -4.86
N VAL A 394 -15.37 4.37 -4.01
CA VAL A 394 -14.47 3.23 -4.19
C VAL A 394 -15.21 1.92 -3.92
N GLU A 395 -15.18 1.00 -4.87
CA GLU A 395 -15.58 -0.39 -4.66
C GLU A 395 -14.32 -1.22 -4.39
N ALA A 396 -14.35 -2.03 -3.33
CA ALA A 396 -13.25 -2.90 -2.97
C ALA A 396 -13.69 -4.37 -3.02
N VAL A 397 -12.98 -5.16 -3.80
CA VAL A 397 -13.13 -6.62 -3.90
C VAL A 397 -11.84 -7.28 -3.41
N ARG A 398 -11.92 -8.10 -2.37
CA ARG A 398 -10.77 -8.71 -1.68
C ARG A 398 -10.83 -10.22 -1.76
N GLU A 399 -9.73 -10.82 -2.17
CA GLU A 399 -9.47 -12.25 -2.10
C GLU A 399 -8.58 -12.52 -0.88
N GLY A 400 -9.20 -12.91 0.25
CA GLY A 400 -8.49 -13.18 1.50
C GLY A 400 -8.36 -11.96 2.43
N THR A 401 -7.29 -11.91 3.23
CA THR A 401 -7.12 -10.97 4.36
C THR A 401 -6.20 -9.79 4.05
N VAL A 402 -6.12 -9.33 2.79
CA VAL A 402 -5.29 -8.17 2.40
C VAL A 402 -5.66 -6.94 3.23
N PRO A 403 -4.79 -6.39 4.09
CA PRO A 403 -5.15 -5.26 4.95
C PRO A 403 -5.53 -4.02 4.14
N LEU A 404 -6.78 -3.59 4.28
CA LEU A 404 -7.35 -2.40 3.65
C LEU A 404 -7.93 -1.49 4.73
N ALA A 405 -7.57 -0.21 4.70
CA ALA A 405 -8.19 0.82 5.51
C ALA A 405 -8.76 1.90 4.60
N LEU A 406 -10.06 2.20 4.74
CA LEU A 406 -10.71 3.30 4.05
C LEU A 406 -10.98 4.40 5.06
N ILE A 407 -10.57 5.62 4.77
CA ILE A 407 -10.68 6.76 5.67
C ILE A 407 -11.57 7.79 5.03
N THR A 408 -12.55 8.26 5.79
CA THR A 408 -13.30 9.47 5.48
C THR A 408 -13.22 10.43 6.67
N PRO A 409 -13.49 11.73 6.45
CA PRO A 409 -13.65 12.70 7.53
C PRO A 409 -14.61 12.29 8.67
N GLU A 410 -15.61 11.45 8.41
CA GLU A 410 -16.57 10.96 9.41
C GLU A 410 -16.08 9.73 10.18
N GLY A 411 -15.01 9.05 9.72
CA GLY A 411 -14.46 7.89 10.41
C GLY A 411 -13.62 6.96 9.53
N GLU A 412 -12.98 6.00 10.19
CA GLU A 412 -12.19 4.94 9.55
C GLU A 412 -13.02 3.65 9.42
N VAL A 413 -13.00 3.06 8.22
CA VAL A 413 -13.64 1.80 7.89
C VAL A 413 -12.57 0.73 7.65
N ARG A 414 -12.54 -0.29 8.51
CA ARG A 414 -11.62 -1.43 8.41
C ARG A 414 -12.37 -2.70 8.02
N PRO A 415 -12.50 -2.99 6.72
CA PRO A 415 -13.25 -4.14 6.28
C PRO A 415 -12.54 -5.45 6.61
N THR A 416 -13.30 -6.42 7.12
CA THR A 416 -12.88 -7.84 7.17
C THR A 416 -13.58 -8.67 6.09
N GLY A 417 -14.63 -8.13 5.47
CA GLY A 417 -15.33 -8.70 4.34
C GLY A 417 -14.62 -8.58 3.00
N THR A 418 -15.16 -9.30 2.02
CA THR A 418 -14.56 -9.51 0.70
C THR A 418 -15.12 -8.60 -0.37
N HIS A 419 -16.30 -7.98 -0.18
CA HIS A 419 -16.88 -7.09 -1.18
C HIS A 419 -17.72 -6.01 -0.52
N LEU A 420 -17.29 -4.76 -0.71
CA LEU A 420 -17.97 -3.59 -0.19
C LEU A 420 -17.80 -2.38 -1.11
N ARG A 421 -18.61 -1.36 -0.83
CA ARG A 421 -18.51 -0.07 -1.48
C ARG A 421 -18.58 1.05 -0.46
N LEU A 422 -17.73 2.06 -0.65
CA LEU A 422 -17.73 3.31 0.09
C LEU A 422 -17.97 4.45 -0.90
N SER A 423 -18.98 5.28 -0.64
CA SER A 423 -19.24 6.49 -1.42
C SER A 423 -19.41 7.71 -0.52
N ARG A 424 -18.97 8.87 -1.03
CA ARG A 424 -18.98 10.15 -0.33
C ARG A 424 -19.53 11.22 -1.28
N GLU A 425 -20.77 11.62 -1.00
CA GLU A 425 -21.38 12.84 -1.52
C GLU A 425 -21.39 13.89 -0.40
N GLU A 426 -22.46 13.97 0.39
CA GLU A 426 -22.54 14.83 1.58
C GLU A 426 -22.06 14.13 2.86
N ALA A 427 -22.34 12.84 2.98
CA ALA A 427 -21.91 11.99 4.09
C ALA A 427 -21.35 10.68 3.53
N ALA A 428 -20.41 10.08 4.24
CA ALA A 428 -19.86 8.78 3.87
C ALA A 428 -20.88 7.67 4.09
N ARG A 429 -21.06 6.84 3.07
CA ARG A 429 -22.01 5.72 3.03
C ARG A 429 -21.25 4.45 2.70
N VAL A 430 -21.49 3.41 3.49
CA VAL A 430 -20.88 2.09 3.31
C VAL A 430 -21.97 1.08 2.99
N SER A 431 -21.81 0.34 1.89
CA SER A 431 -22.66 -0.80 1.54
C SER A 431 -21.82 -2.07 1.55
N LEU A 432 -22.23 -3.07 2.33
CA LEU A 432 -21.50 -4.33 2.48
C LEU A 432 -22.24 -5.48 1.82
N TYR A 433 -21.68 -6.03 0.74
CA TYR A 433 -22.31 -7.12 -0.01
C TYR A 433 -21.93 -8.49 0.55
N ARG A 434 -20.67 -8.67 1.02
CA ARG A 434 -20.17 -9.93 1.59
C ARG A 434 -19.20 -9.70 2.75
N GLY A 435 -19.35 -10.50 3.82
CA GLY A 435 -18.48 -10.51 5.01
C GLY A 435 -18.96 -9.62 6.16
N ARG A 436 -18.02 -9.02 6.91
CA ARG A 436 -18.30 -8.09 8.02
C ARG A 436 -17.38 -6.87 7.94
N VAL A 437 -17.81 -5.73 8.48
CA VAL A 437 -17.01 -4.51 8.57
C VAL A 437 -17.10 -3.99 10.00
N ALA A 438 -15.98 -3.62 10.60
CA ALA A 438 -15.98 -2.95 11.91
C ALA A 438 -16.25 -1.45 11.69
N LEU A 439 -17.29 -0.91 12.34
CA LEU A 439 -17.62 0.51 12.38
C LEU A 439 -17.57 0.97 13.85
N GLY A 440 -16.40 1.42 14.32
CA GLY A 440 -16.22 1.74 15.73
C GLY A 440 -16.37 0.49 16.62
N GLN A 441 -17.34 0.51 17.55
CA GLN A 441 -17.60 -0.60 18.47
C GLN A 441 -18.58 -1.67 17.93
N GLU A 442 -19.27 -1.40 16.81
CA GLU A 442 -20.32 -2.29 16.28
C GLU A 442 -19.98 -2.86 14.89
N PRO A 443 -20.26 -4.15 14.62
CA PRO A 443 -20.04 -4.76 13.31
C PRO A 443 -21.24 -4.56 12.36
N LEU A 444 -20.95 -4.20 11.11
CA LEU A 444 -21.89 -4.23 9.98
C LEU A 444 -21.79 -5.61 9.27
N PRO A 445 -22.87 -6.41 9.20
CA PRO A 445 -22.91 -7.69 8.49
C PRO A 445 -23.25 -7.51 7.01
N ALA A 446 -23.00 -8.55 6.22
CA ALA A 446 -23.35 -8.60 4.80
C ALA A 446 -24.85 -8.38 4.56
N GLY A 447 -25.16 -7.68 3.46
CA GLY A 447 -26.52 -7.33 3.06
C GLY A 447 -27.07 -6.07 3.73
N GLU A 448 -26.23 -5.35 4.46
CA GLU A 448 -26.59 -4.09 5.11
C GLU A 448 -25.67 -2.93 4.69
N GLY A 449 -26.21 -1.73 4.79
CA GLY A 449 -25.51 -0.47 4.58
C GLY A 449 -25.65 0.47 5.76
N ALA A 450 -24.71 1.40 5.89
CA ALA A 450 -24.67 2.38 6.97
C ALA A 450 -24.24 3.77 6.48
N VAL A 451 -24.78 4.81 7.12
CA VAL A 451 -24.34 6.20 6.94
C VAL A 451 -23.45 6.58 8.12
N LEU A 452 -22.17 6.84 7.85
CA LEU A 452 -21.18 7.15 8.88
C LEU A 452 -21.51 8.48 9.58
N GLY A 453 -21.27 8.53 10.89
CA GLY A 453 -21.58 9.71 11.73
C GLY A 453 -23.05 9.95 12.04
N LYS A 454 -23.99 9.25 11.38
CA LYS A 454 -25.45 9.38 11.62
C LYS A 454 -26.09 8.18 12.33
N GLY A 455 -25.36 7.08 12.51
CA GLY A 455 -25.86 5.86 13.16
C GLY A 455 -26.99 5.14 12.40
N VAL A 456 -27.26 5.51 11.15
CA VAL A 456 -28.32 4.91 10.33
C VAL A 456 -27.81 3.63 9.71
N ARG A 457 -28.57 2.54 9.88
CA ARG A 457 -28.27 1.20 9.33
C ARG A 457 -29.52 0.59 8.69
N ARG A 458 -29.39 0.05 7.49
CA ARG A 458 -30.52 -0.49 6.69
C ARG A 458 -30.11 -1.70 5.86
N LYS A 459 -31.10 -2.54 5.52
CA LYS A 459 -30.91 -3.61 4.54
C LYS A 459 -30.75 -3.03 3.12
N LEU A 460 -29.85 -3.61 2.34
CA LEU A 460 -29.62 -3.20 0.96
C LEU A 460 -30.80 -3.60 0.07
N LEU A 461 -31.19 -2.69 -0.83
CA LEU A 461 -32.17 -2.97 -1.88
C LEU A 461 -31.65 -4.03 -2.85
N ALA A 462 -32.57 -4.81 -3.44
CA ALA A 462 -32.25 -5.78 -4.48
C ALA A 462 -31.67 -5.12 -5.73
N ALA A 463 -30.97 -5.92 -6.55
CA ALA A 463 -30.34 -5.42 -7.76
C ALA A 463 -31.38 -4.92 -8.78
N PRO A 464 -31.21 -3.70 -9.35
CA PRO A 464 -32.10 -3.20 -10.39
C PRO A 464 -31.81 -3.87 -11.74
N LEU A 465 -32.72 -3.73 -12.70
CA LEU A 465 -32.48 -4.08 -14.10
C LEU A 465 -32.05 -2.84 -14.88
N VAL A 466 -31.04 -3.00 -15.73
CA VAL A 466 -30.57 -1.97 -16.67
C VAL A 466 -30.67 -2.48 -18.11
N ARG A 467 -31.26 -1.68 -19.00
CA ARG A 467 -31.37 -2.00 -20.43
C ARG A 467 -30.80 -0.86 -21.28
N PRO A 468 -29.65 -1.04 -21.93
CA PRO A 468 -29.16 -0.09 -22.92
C PRO A 468 -29.99 -0.19 -24.20
N VAL A 469 -30.43 0.95 -24.71
CA VAL A 469 -31.09 1.06 -26.02
C VAL A 469 -30.47 2.21 -26.83
N PRO A 470 -30.37 2.11 -28.16
CA PRO A 470 -29.95 3.22 -29.00
C PRO A 470 -30.90 4.41 -28.85
N GLY A 471 -30.34 5.61 -28.70
CA GLY A 471 -31.06 6.88 -28.71
C GLY A 471 -31.11 7.50 -30.11
N PRO A 472 -32.03 8.44 -30.33
CA PRO A 472 -32.24 9.08 -31.63
C PRO A 472 -31.08 10.01 -32.03
N GLU A 473 -30.38 10.62 -31.07
CA GLU A 473 -29.28 11.56 -31.32
C GLU A 473 -27.92 10.87 -31.30
N GLY A 474 -27.89 9.54 -31.22
CA GLY A 474 -26.67 8.76 -31.11
C GLY A 474 -26.14 8.57 -29.69
N GLU A 475 -26.92 8.97 -28.70
CA GLU A 475 -26.73 8.54 -27.32
C GLU A 475 -27.11 7.06 -27.12
N VAL A 476 -26.62 6.45 -26.05
CA VAL A 476 -27.17 5.21 -25.50
C VAL A 476 -28.06 5.58 -24.33
N VAL A 477 -29.33 5.19 -24.39
CA VAL A 477 -30.29 5.42 -23.31
C VAL A 477 -30.32 4.18 -22.42
N PHE A 478 -29.92 4.34 -21.17
CA PHE A 478 -30.04 3.29 -20.16
C PHE A 478 -31.41 3.41 -19.49
N ARG A 479 -32.28 2.41 -19.70
CA ARG A 479 -33.55 2.27 -18.97
C ARG A 479 -33.31 1.51 -17.67
N LEU A 480 -33.74 2.09 -16.55
CA LEU A 480 -33.49 1.61 -15.19
C LEU A 480 -34.80 1.19 -14.53
N LEU A 481 -34.86 -0.04 -14.02
CA LEU A 481 -36.03 -0.56 -13.31
C LEU A 481 -35.57 -1.06 -11.93
N GLY A 482 -35.97 -0.36 -10.88
CA GLY A 482 -35.59 -0.65 -9.51
C GLY A 482 -36.68 -1.37 -8.72
N PRO A 483 -36.33 -2.07 -7.63
CA PRO A 483 -37.30 -2.63 -6.69
C PRO A 483 -38.06 -1.52 -5.93
N GLU A 484 -39.11 -1.91 -5.20
CA GLU A 484 -39.85 -1.01 -4.32
C GLU A 484 -38.90 -0.33 -3.29
N GLY A 485 -39.13 0.96 -3.01
CA GLY A 485 -38.26 1.77 -2.15
C GLY A 485 -37.10 2.46 -2.87
N THR A 486 -36.92 2.23 -4.18
CA THR A 486 -35.93 2.95 -4.99
C THR A 486 -36.29 4.43 -5.11
N ARG A 487 -35.35 5.33 -4.76
CA ARG A 487 -35.49 6.79 -4.91
C ARG A 487 -34.60 7.36 -6.01
N ALA A 488 -33.50 6.71 -6.30
CA ALA A 488 -32.57 7.06 -7.37
C ALA A 488 -31.76 5.83 -7.78
N PHE A 489 -30.90 5.98 -8.78
CA PHE A 489 -29.96 4.96 -9.21
C PHE A 489 -28.54 5.52 -9.23
N ARG A 490 -27.56 4.70 -8.83
CA ARG A 490 -26.17 4.91 -9.22
C ARG A 490 -25.93 4.09 -10.48
N VAL A 491 -25.53 4.72 -11.57
CA VAL A 491 -25.19 4.03 -12.82
C VAL A 491 -23.69 4.14 -13.05
N GLU A 492 -23.07 3.00 -13.36
CA GLU A 492 -21.65 2.94 -13.71
C GLU A 492 -21.47 2.35 -15.10
N VAL A 493 -20.66 3.02 -15.90
CA VAL A 493 -20.19 2.51 -17.19
C VAL A 493 -18.72 2.18 -17.06
N ARG A 494 -18.36 0.95 -17.43
CA ARG A 494 -16.97 0.49 -17.49
C ARG A 494 -16.58 0.16 -18.92
N SER A 495 -15.38 0.59 -19.29
CA SER A 495 -14.76 0.20 -20.55
C SER A 495 -13.44 -0.51 -20.28
N GLY A 496 -13.38 -1.80 -20.58
CA GLY A 496 -12.31 -2.67 -20.10
C GLY A 496 -12.22 -2.59 -18.57
N GLU A 497 -11.10 -2.05 -18.08
CA GLU A 497 -10.83 -1.86 -16.65
C GLU A 497 -11.11 -0.44 -16.18
N ALA A 498 -11.39 0.52 -17.06
CA ALA A 498 -11.66 1.90 -16.64
C ALA A 498 -13.14 2.08 -16.26
N VAL A 499 -13.41 2.79 -15.16
CA VAL A 499 -14.73 3.35 -14.86
C VAL A 499 -14.81 4.68 -15.60
N VAL A 500 -15.62 4.75 -16.65
CA VAL A 500 -15.69 5.93 -17.54
C VAL A 500 -16.87 6.84 -17.20
N LEU A 501 -17.82 6.33 -16.41
CA LEU A 501 -18.93 7.09 -15.85
C LEU A 501 -19.31 6.49 -14.50
N SER A 502 -19.56 7.35 -13.51
CA SER A 502 -20.32 7.07 -12.30
C SER A 502 -21.27 8.24 -12.08
N ALA A 503 -22.58 7.99 -12.14
CA ALA A 503 -23.56 9.06 -12.07
C ALA A 503 -24.75 8.67 -11.18
N LYS A 504 -25.27 9.65 -10.43
CA LYS A 504 -26.56 9.55 -9.72
C LYS A 504 -27.68 9.97 -10.67
N VAL A 505 -28.76 9.21 -10.70
CA VAL A 505 -29.90 9.41 -11.60
C VAL A 505 -31.18 9.31 -10.78
N GLU A 506 -31.95 10.39 -10.68
CA GLU A 506 -33.22 10.39 -9.92
C GLU A 506 -34.38 9.76 -10.70
N GLY A 507 -34.28 9.73 -12.03
CA GLY A 507 -35.26 9.11 -12.92
C GLY A 507 -34.93 7.67 -13.32
N ASN A 508 -35.75 7.12 -14.21
CA ASN A 508 -35.59 5.78 -14.79
C ASN A 508 -34.82 5.76 -16.12
N LEU A 509 -34.26 6.89 -16.54
CA LEU A 509 -33.54 7.05 -17.81
C LEU A 509 -32.24 7.82 -17.59
N LEU A 510 -31.14 7.29 -18.13
CA LEU A 510 -29.88 8.00 -18.27
C LEU A 510 -29.47 8.03 -19.74
N ARG A 511 -29.23 9.22 -20.28
CA ARG A 511 -28.66 9.40 -21.62
C ARG A 511 -27.14 9.44 -21.52
N TYR A 512 -26.47 8.52 -22.20
CA TYR A 512 -25.02 8.42 -22.23
C TYR A 512 -24.51 8.69 -23.64
N LEU A 513 -23.68 9.72 -23.81
CA LEU A 513 -23.02 9.99 -25.09
C LEU A 513 -21.77 9.10 -25.22
N PRO A 514 -21.69 8.25 -26.26
CA PRO A 514 -20.51 7.43 -26.53
C PRO A 514 -19.22 8.27 -26.59
N GLN A 515 -18.18 7.83 -25.89
CA GLN A 515 -16.90 8.56 -25.85
C GLN A 515 -15.89 8.04 -26.86
N ALA A 516 -16.02 6.77 -27.27
CA ALA A 516 -15.14 6.11 -28.24
C ALA A 516 -15.92 5.00 -29.00
N ASP A 517 -15.23 4.29 -29.90
CA ASP A 517 -15.75 3.08 -30.54
C ASP A 517 -15.19 1.85 -29.83
N ARG A 518 -15.97 1.25 -28.94
CA ARG A 518 -15.54 0.11 -28.10
C ARG A 518 -16.70 -0.61 -27.43
N LEU A 519 -16.45 -1.83 -26.96
CA LEU A 519 -17.41 -2.55 -26.12
C LEU A 519 -17.28 -2.08 -24.67
N SER A 520 -18.39 -1.67 -24.08
CA SER A 520 -18.47 -1.23 -22.69
C SER A 520 -19.56 -2.01 -21.95
N ARG A 521 -19.54 -1.95 -20.63
CA ARG A 521 -20.53 -2.60 -19.76
C ARG A 521 -21.16 -1.56 -18.86
N VAL A 522 -22.48 -1.63 -18.71
CA VAL A 522 -23.23 -0.80 -17.77
C VAL A 522 -23.75 -1.66 -16.64
N ARG A 523 -23.72 -1.13 -15.42
CA ARG A 523 -24.43 -1.70 -14.26
C ARG A 523 -25.08 -0.58 -13.46
N ALA A 524 -26.08 -0.93 -12.68
CA ALA A 524 -26.77 0.03 -11.81
C ALA A 524 -26.98 -0.52 -10.40
N MET A 525 -27.07 0.39 -9.43
CA MET A 525 -27.44 0.12 -8.05
C MET A 525 -28.66 1.00 -7.70
N ALA A 526 -29.68 0.42 -7.08
CA ALA A 526 -30.80 1.17 -6.55
C ALA A 526 -30.38 1.92 -5.27
N LEU A 527 -30.74 3.20 -5.16
CA LEU A 527 -30.51 4.04 -3.99
C LEU A 527 -31.81 4.16 -3.20
N ASP A 528 -31.74 3.96 -1.89
CA ASP A 528 -32.87 4.22 -0.99
C ASP A 528 -33.01 5.73 -0.65
N GLU A 529 -33.97 6.07 0.21
CA GLU A 529 -34.19 7.46 0.66
C GLU A 529 -33.03 8.09 1.44
N MET A 530 -32.11 7.28 1.97
CA MET A 530 -30.89 7.76 2.63
C MET A 530 -29.70 7.84 1.66
N GLY A 531 -29.90 7.42 0.40
CA GLY A 531 -28.88 7.32 -0.62
C GLY A 531 -27.93 6.13 -0.44
N LEU A 532 -28.33 5.09 0.29
CA LEU A 532 -27.55 3.85 0.43
C LEU A 532 -27.63 3.03 -0.87
N GLU A 533 -26.48 2.56 -1.34
CA GLU A 533 -26.39 1.83 -2.60
C GLU A 533 -26.70 0.34 -2.39
N GLY A 534 -27.75 -0.16 -3.04
CA GLY A 534 -28.15 -1.56 -3.03
C GLY A 534 -27.20 -2.49 -3.79
N TYR A 535 -27.63 -3.73 -4.00
CA TYR A 535 -26.86 -4.71 -4.78
C TYR A 535 -26.66 -4.21 -6.23
N PRO A 536 -25.46 -4.42 -6.82
CA PRO A 536 -25.24 -4.10 -8.22
C PRO A 536 -25.99 -5.08 -9.13
N SER A 537 -26.53 -4.57 -10.22
CA SER A 537 -27.03 -5.39 -11.33
C SER A 537 -25.89 -6.17 -11.98
N ASP A 538 -26.25 -7.26 -12.68
CA ASP A 538 -25.32 -7.89 -13.60
C ASP A 538 -24.83 -6.86 -14.65
N PRO A 539 -23.52 -6.85 -14.99
CA PRO A 539 -23.01 -5.96 -16.02
C PRO A 539 -23.60 -6.31 -17.39
N VAL A 540 -24.29 -5.36 -18.01
CA VAL A 540 -24.89 -5.53 -19.34
C VAL A 540 -23.96 -4.92 -20.39
N PRO A 541 -23.47 -5.70 -21.38
CA PRO A 541 -22.62 -5.18 -22.44
C PRO A 541 -23.40 -4.31 -23.43
N PHE A 542 -22.76 -3.28 -23.97
CA PHE A 542 -23.26 -2.47 -25.07
C PHE A 542 -22.12 -1.91 -25.91
N ARG A 543 -22.39 -1.57 -27.17
CA ARG A 543 -21.43 -0.93 -28.08
C ARG A 543 -21.49 0.58 -27.92
N GLU A 544 -20.36 1.20 -27.60
CA GLU A 544 -20.17 2.62 -27.84
C GLU A 544 -19.87 2.81 -29.33
N ARG A 545 -20.69 3.58 -30.06
CA ARG A 545 -20.60 3.75 -31.51
C ARG A 545 -20.36 5.22 -31.89
N ARG A 546 -19.37 5.87 -31.28
CA ARG A 546 -19.13 7.32 -31.46
C ARG A 546 -18.89 7.69 -32.92
N SER A 547 -17.96 7.01 -33.61
CA SER A 547 -17.62 7.35 -35.00
C SER A 547 -18.77 7.04 -35.95
N PHE A 548 -19.58 6.03 -35.67
CA PHE A 548 -20.79 5.76 -36.46
C PHE A 548 -21.73 6.97 -36.49
N TYR A 549 -22.06 7.54 -35.31
CA TYR A 549 -22.97 8.68 -35.23
C TYR A 549 -22.35 9.97 -35.78
N GLU A 550 -21.05 10.20 -35.57
CA GLU A 550 -20.33 11.32 -36.20
C GLU A 550 -20.36 11.24 -37.73
N GLY A 551 -20.15 10.04 -38.29
CA GLY A 551 -20.24 9.82 -39.72
C GLY A 551 -21.66 10.02 -40.24
N ARG A 552 -22.65 9.42 -39.58
CA ARG A 552 -24.07 9.52 -39.97
C ARG A 552 -24.59 10.95 -39.97
N ARG A 553 -24.21 11.78 -38.99
CA ARG A 553 -24.63 13.20 -38.92
C ARG A 553 -24.15 14.06 -40.09
N ARG A 554 -23.06 13.64 -40.76
CA ARG A 554 -22.51 14.35 -41.93
C ARG A 554 -23.21 13.95 -43.22
N LEU A 555 -23.92 12.82 -43.24
CA LEU A 555 -24.64 12.36 -44.42
C LEU A 555 -26.04 13.00 -44.50
N PRO A 556 -26.51 13.35 -45.72
CA PRO A 556 -25.83 13.25 -47.02
C PRO A 556 -24.95 14.46 -47.41
N GLN A 557 -24.88 15.51 -46.58
CA GLN A 557 -24.30 16.81 -46.99
C GLN A 557 -22.78 16.81 -47.18
N ASP A 558 -22.05 15.99 -46.41
CA ASP A 558 -20.59 15.87 -46.45
C ASP A 558 -20.16 14.37 -46.45
N PRO A 559 -20.30 13.68 -47.60
CA PRO A 559 -19.98 12.26 -47.69
C PRO A 559 -18.47 11.98 -47.60
N ALA A 560 -17.62 12.92 -48.01
CA ALA A 560 -16.17 12.80 -47.91
C ALA A 560 -15.70 12.88 -46.45
N GLY A 561 -16.24 13.84 -45.68
CA GLY A 561 -15.96 13.94 -44.24
C GLY A 561 -16.56 12.79 -43.42
N ALA A 562 -17.69 12.21 -43.85
CA ALA A 562 -18.31 11.07 -43.20
C ALA A 562 -17.47 9.78 -43.29
N GLU A 563 -16.82 9.54 -44.44
CA GLU A 563 -16.12 8.28 -44.73
C GLU A 563 -15.08 7.92 -43.66
N ALA A 564 -14.25 8.87 -43.24
CA ALA A 564 -13.18 8.60 -42.28
C ALA A 564 -13.72 8.10 -40.92
N TYR A 565 -14.87 8.62 -40.48
CA TYR A 565 -15.53 8.17 -39.26
C TYR A 565 -16.20 6.82 -39.44
N LEU A 566 -16.90 6.62 -40.56
CA LEU A 566 -17.61 5.36 -40.82
C LEU A 566 -16.65 4.18 -41.03
N ARG A 567 -15.49 4.40 -41.67
CA ARG A 567 -14.42 3.39 -41.73
C ARG A 567 -13.96 2.98 -40.33
N LYS A 568 -13.68 3.95 -39.45
CA LYS A 568 -13.32 3.67 -38.05
C LYS A 568 -14.41 2.87 -37.31
N ALA A 569 -15.69 3.18 -37.55
CA ALA A 569 -16.80 2.45 -36.96
C ALA A 569 -16.87 0.99 -37.42
N VAL A 570 -16.70 0.74 -38.73
CA VAL A 570 -16.66 -0.61 -39.31
C VAL A 570 -15.42 -1.39 -38.87
N ASP A 571 -14.27 -0.72 -38.75
CA ASP A 571 -13.03 -1.35 -38.25
C ASP A 571 -13.19 -1.76 -36.77
N ALA A 572 -13.87 -0.94 -35.96
CA ALA A 572 -14.14 -1.24 -34.56
C ALA A 572 -15.17 -2.37 -34.39
N PHE A 573 -16.19 -2.40 -35.25
CA PHE A 573 -17.25 -3.43 -35.24
C PHE A 573 -17.49 -4.00 -36.64
N PRO A 574 -16.70 -5.01 -37.06
CA PRO A 574 -16.80 -5.62 -38.39
C PRO A 574 -18.06 -6.45 -38.63
N ASP A 575 -18.98 -6.48 -37.67
CA ASP A 575 -20.30 -7.11 -37.71
C ASP A 575 -21.43 -6.08 -37.52
N ASP A 576 -21.13 -4.78 -37.49
CA ASP A 576 -22.16 -3.72 -37.45
C ASP A 576 -22.66 -3.44 -38.87
N ALA A 577 -23.79 -4.06 -39.20
CA ALA A 577 -24.47 -3.88 -40.48
C ALA A 577 -24.82 -2.42 -40.76
N GLU A 578 -25.31 -1.69 -39.75
CA GLU A 578 -25.74 -0.30 -39.91
C GLU A 578 -24.55 0.61 -40.30
N ALA A 579 -23.40 0.42 -39.64
CA ALA A 579 -22.18 1.15 -39.96
C ALA A 579 -21.66 0.84 -41.37
N MET A 580 -21.73 -0.42 -41.81
CA MET A 580 -21.36 -0.80 -43.18
C MET A 580 -22.29 -0.19 -44.21
N GLY A 581 -23.60 -0.20 -43.97
CA GLY A 581 -24.60 0.39 -44.85
C GLY A 581 -24.39 1.90 -45.02
N GLU A 582 -24.11 2.62 -43.93
CA GLU A 582 -23.81 4.07 -44.00
C GLU A 582 -22.46 4.35 -44.67
N LEU A 583 -21.41 3.54 -44.43
CA LEU A 583 -20.14 3.67 -45.16
C LEU A 583 -20.32 3.45 -46.66
N ALA A 584 -21.07 2.41 -47.04
CA ALA A 584 -21.38 2.11 -48.43
C ALA A 584 -22.16 3.26 -49.08
N PHE A 585 -23.10 3.86 -48.35
CA PHE A 585 -23.85 5.03 -48.83
C PHE A 585 -22.96 6.26 -49.00
N ALA A 586 -22.04 6.52 -48.08
CA ALA A 586 -21.06 7.61 -48.21
C ALA A 586 -20.19 7.44 -49.48
N LEU A 587 -19.69 6.23 -49.74
CA LEU A 587 -18.91 5.91 -50.94
C LEU A 587 -19.73 6.02 -52.23
N TYR A 588 -20.99 5.60 -52.18
CA TYR A 588 -21.94 5.76 -53.29
C TYR A 588 -22.14 7.24 -53.63
N LEU A 589 -22.36 8.12 -52.64
CA LEU A 589 -22.52 9.57 -52.87
C LEU A 589 -21.25 10.22 -53.45
N GLN A 590 -20.08 9.62 -53.25
CA GLN A 590 -18.82 10.05 -53.87
C GLN A 590 -18.58 9.45 -55.27
N GLY A 591 -19.52 8.66 -55.82
CA GLY A 591 -19.38 7.98 -57.11
C GLY A 591 -18.47 6.74 -57.09
N ARG A 592 -18.01 6.30 -55.91
CA ARG A 592 -17.09 5.15 -55.73
C ARG A 592 -17.87 3.83 -55.67
N HIS A 593 -18.62 3.55 -56.73
CA HIS A 593 -19.59 2.44 -56.78
C HIS A 593 -18.96 1.05 -56.58
N ALA A 594 -17.77 0.84 -57.13
CA ALA A 594 -17.05 -0.43 -57.02
C ALA A 594 -16.66 -0.77 -55.57
N GLU A 595 -16.39 0.24 -54.74
CA GLU A 595 -16.07 0.05 -53.31
C GLU A 595 -17.34 -0.03 -52.45
N ALA A 596 -18.40 0.69 -52.81
CA ALA A 596 -19.67 0.68 -52.09
C ALA A 596 -20.39 -0.68 -52.18
N LYS A 597 -20.35 -1.34 -53.35
CA LYS A 597 -21.07 -2.60 -53.60
C LYS A 597 -20.77 -3.71 -52.56
N PRO A 598 -19.52 -4.14 -52.34
CA PRO A 598 -19.24 -5.22 -51.41
C PRO A 598 -19.63 -4.88 -49.96
N LEU A 599 -19.62 -3.60 -49.59
CA LEU A 599 -20.05 -3.15 -48.26
C LEU A 599 -21.57 -3.24 -48.10
N PHE A 600 -22.36 -2.86 -49.11
CA PHE A 600 -23.82 -3.08 -49.07
C PHE A 600 -24.17 -4.56 -49.03
N GLU A 601 -23.52 -5.40 -49.85
CA GLU A 601 -23.75 -6.85 -49.86
C GLU A 601 -23.48 -7.46 -48.48
N ARG A 602 -22.36 -7.07 -47.84
CA ARG A 602 -22.02 -7.53 -46.50
C ARG A 602 -22.98 -6.99 -45.43
N SER A 603 -23.39 -5.72 -45.54
CA SER A 603 -24.38 -5.12 -44.65
C SER A 603 -25.71 -5.90 -44.70
N LEU A 604 -26.23 -6.16 -45.90
CA LEU A 604 -27.49 -6.87 -46.12
C LEU A 604 -27.41 -8.34 -45.70
N ALA A 605 -26.24 -8.97 -45.81
CA ALA A 605 -26.02 -10.32 -45.30
C ALA A 605 -26.09 -10.41 -43.77
N LEU A 606 -25.72 -9.34 -43.06
CA LEU A 606 -25.80 -9.26 -41.60
C LEU A 606 -27.18 -8.83 -41.10
N LEU A 607 -27.77 -7.82 -41.75
CA LEU A 607 -29.10 -7.32 -41.46
C LEU A 607 -29.76 -6.85 -42.74
N ASP A 608 -30.79 -7.57 -43.16
CA ASP A 608 -31.60 -7.23 -44.32
C ASP A 608 -32.57 -6.08 -44.01
N SER A 609 -32.03 -4.86 -43.94
CA SER A 609 -32.81 -3.64 -43.69
C SER A 609 -33.43 -3.11 -44.99
N PRO A 610 -34.75 -2.81 -45.02
CA PRO A 610 -35.40 -2.19 -46.17
C PRO A 610 -34.70 -0.92 -46.67
N ASP A 611 -34.27 -0.03 -45.76
CA ASP A 611 -33.59 1.22 -46.12
C ASP A 611 -32.25 0.95 -46.83
N THR A 612 -31.44 0.05 -46.28
CA THR A 612 -30.17 -0.35 -46.88
C THR A 612 -30.38 -1.01 -48.24
N ARG A 613 -31.44 -1.82 -48.39
CA ARG A 613 -31.77 -2.50 -49.66
C ARG A 613 -32.23 -1.54 -50.74
N VAL A 614 -32.99 -0.49 -50.39
CA VAL A 614 -33.34 0.60 -51.32
C VAL A 614 -32.07 1.33 -51.79
N ARG A 615 -31.17 1.68 -50.87
CA ARG A 615 -29.89 2.33 -51.21
C ARG A 615 -29.01 1.43 -52.09
N TYR A 616 -28.99 0.12 -51.82
CA TYR A 616 -28.29 -0.87 -52.65
C TYR A 616 -28.88 -0.99 -54.06
N GLY A 617 -30.21 -1.03 -54.18
CA GLY A 617 -30.90 -0.98 -55.47
C GLY A 617 -30.54 0.27 -56.27
N ARG A 618 -30.41 1.42 -55.59
CA ARG A 618 -30.01 2.68 -56.23
C ARG A 618 -28.56 2.63 -56.71
N LEU A 619 -27.65 2.04 -55.94
CA LEU A 619 -26.28 1.78 -56.38
C LEU A 619 -26.26 0.90 -57.64
N LEU A 620 -27.01 -0.21 -57.64
CA LEU A 620 -27.08 -1.14 -58.77
C LEU A 620 -27.61 -0.46 -60.04
N TYR A 621 -28.61 0.42 -59.91
CA TYR A 621 -29.11 1.24 -61.01
C TYR A 621 -28.01 2.11 -61.63
N HIS A 622 -27.22 2.82 -60.80
CA HIS A 622 -26.11 3.66 -61.29
C HIS A 622 -24.93 2.85 -61.84
N MET A 623 -24.83 1.56 -61.50
CA MET A 623 -23.89 0.62 -62.12
C MET A 623 -24.42 -0.02 -63.41
N GLY A 624 -25.64 0.32 -63.86
CA GLY A 624 -26.30 -0.27 -65.04
C GLY A 624 -26.80 -1.70 -64.83
N ARG A 625 -26.83 -2.19 -63.58
CA ARG A 625 -27.28 -3.55 -63.22
C ARG A 625 -28.79 -3.55 -62.94
N TYR A 626 -29.57 -3.16 -63.95
CA TYR A 626 -31.00 -2.87 -63.79
C TYR A 626 -31.83 -4.06 -63.31
N ALA A 627 -31.55 -5.28 -63.78
CA ALA A 627 -32.28 -6.48 -63.35
C ALA A 627 -32.11 -6.76 -61.85
N GLU A 628 -30.91 -6.56 -61.31
CA GLU A 628 -30.63 -6.75 -59.88
C GLU A 628 -31.19 -5.59 -59.04
N ALA A 629 -31.16 -4.36 -59.57
CA ALA A 629 -31.80 -3.21 -58.93
C ALA A 629 -33.32 -3.44 -58.81
N GLU A 630 -33.94 -3.96 -59.87
CA GLU A 630 -35.36 -4.32 -59.90
C GLU A 630 -35.72 -5.35 -58.83
N GLU A 631 -34.92 -6.42 -58.72
CA GLU A 631 -35.09 -7.45 -57.70
C GLU A 631 -35.01 -6.84 -56.29
N SER A 632 -34.01 -5.99 -56.04
CA SER A 632 -33.82 -5.32 -54.75
C SER A 632 -35.05 -4.50 -54.34
N TYR A 633 -35.60 -3.69 -55.26
CA TYR A 633 -36.78 -2.89 -54.99
C TYR A 633 -38.05 -3.73 -54.80
N ARG A 634 -38.24 -4.78 -55.61
CA ARG A 634 -39.39 -5.67 -55.44
C ARG A 634 -39.36 -6.43 -54.12
N GLN A 635 -38.19 -6.84 -53.65
CA GLN A 635 -38.04 -7.48 -52.33
C GLN A 635 -38.47 -6.54 -51.20
N VAL A 636 -38.10 -5.26 -51.27
CA VAL A 636 -38.58 -4.25 -50.31
C VAL A 636 -40.09 -4.09 -50.37
N LEU A 637 -40.67 -3.93 -51.58
CA LEU A 637 -42.11 -3.75 -51.75
C LEU A 637 -42.94 -4.99 -51.37
N ALA A 638 -42.35 -6.18 -51.40
CA ALA A 638 -42.99 -7.39 -50.92
C ALA A 638 -43.15 -7.40 -49.39
N GLN A 639 -42.20 -6.78 -48.66
CA GLN A 639 -42.24 -6.66 -47.20
C GLN A 639 -43.00 -5.42 -46.75
N ASP A 640 -42.78 -4.29 -47.42
CA ASP A 640 -43.41 -3.01 -47.17
C ASP A 640 -43.94 -2.42 -48.49
N PRO A 641 -45.19 -2.77 -48.87
CA PRO A 641 -45.84 -2.19 -50.05
C PRO A 641 -46.00 -0.67 -49.97
N GLY A 642 -45.91 -0.07 -48.78
CA GLY A 642 -45.99 1.38 -48.57
C GLY A 642 -44.71 2.13 -48.91
N ASN A 643 -43.59 1.43 -49.12
CA ASN A 643 -42.29 2.07 -49.31
C ASN A 643 -42.21 2.90 -50.60
N LEU A 644 -42.23 4.22 -50.46
CA LEU A 644 -42.24 5.14 -51.60
C LEU A 644 -40.90 5.17 -52.34
N ASP A 645 -39.78 5.10 -51.62
CA ASP A 645 -38.44 5.14 -52.23
C ASP A 645 -38.15 3.90 -53.08
N ALA A 646 -38.57 2.72 -52.62
CA ALA A 646 -38.47 1.48 -53.39
C ALA A 646 -39.35 1.53 -54.65
N ARG A 647 -40.57 2.06 -54.53
CA ARG A 647 -41.50 2.20 -55.67
C ARG A 647 -41.00 3.20 -56.70
N TRP A 648 -40.48 4.33 -56.26
CA TRP A 648 -39.87 5.32 -57.16
C TRP A 648 -38.62 4.75 -57.84
N GLY A 649 -37.75 4.06 -57.10
CA GLY A 649 -36.58 3.38 -57.66
C GLY A 649 -36.95 2.33 -58.71
N LEU A 650 -38.03 1.56 -58.47
CA LEU A 650 -38.56 0.61 -59.45
C LEU A 650 -39.10 1.31 -60.72
N ALA A 651 -39.70 2.49 -60.59
CA ALA A 651 -40.15 3.28 -61.74
C ALA A 651 -38.97 3.74 -62.61
N GLU A 652 -37.89 4.21 -62.00
CA GLU A 652 -36.65 4.59 -62.70
C GLU A 652 -36.01 3.38 -63.40
N VAL A 653 -35.96 2.22 -62.74
CA VAL A 653 -35.48 0.96 -63.35
C VAL A 653 -36.36 0.54 -64.54
N ALA A 654 -37.69 0.67 -64.43
CA ALA A 654 -38.61 0.35 -65.52
C ALA A 654 -38.38 1.26 -66.73
N LEU A 655 -38.12 2.56 -66.53
CA LEU A 655 -37.73 3.48 -67.61
C LEU A 655 -36.43 3.05 -68.28
N ALA A 656 -35.39 2.75 -67.51
CA ALA A 656 -34.11 2.31 -68.06
C ALA A 656 -34.21 1.01 -68.88
N LEU A 657 -35.25 0.21 -68.64
CA LEU A 657 -35.55 -1.03 -69.35
C LEU A 657 -36.61 -0.86 -70.46
N GLY A 658 -37.00 0.38 -70.79
CA GLY A 658 -37.97 0.69 -71.86
C GLY A 658 -39.42 0.35 -71.54
N ARG A 659 -39.75 0.13 -70.26
CA ARG A 659 -41.09 -0.23 -69.79
C ARG A 659 -41.87 0.99 -69.32
N ALA A 660 -42.03 1.96 -70.23
CA ALA A 660 -42.64 3.26 -69.96
C ALA A 660 -44.04 3.18 -69.29
N LYS A 661 -44.89 2.23 -69.70
CA LYS A 661 -46.22 2.02 -69.10
C LYS A 661 -46.15 1.61 -67.64
N GLU A 662 -45.23 0.70 -67.30
CA GLU A 662 -45.03 0.26 -65.91
C GLU A 662 -44.50 1.44 -65.06
N ALA A 663 -43.52 2.18 -65.60
CA ALA A 663 -42.97 3.36 -64.95
C ALA A 663 -44.01 4.44 -64.68
N GLU A 664 -44.92 4.73 -65.63
CA GLU A 664 -46.01 5.69 -65.43
C GLU A 664 -46.91 5.27 -64.25
N VAL A 665 -47.30 4.00 -64.19
CA VAL A 665 -48.16 3.48 -63.11
C VAL A 665 -47.47 3.65 -61.76
N LEU A 666 -46.20 3.25 -61.65
CA LEU A 666 -45.43 3.34 -60.42
C LEU A 666 -45.22 4.81 -59.98
N ALA A 667 -44.88 5.70 -60.91
CA ALA A 667 -44.67 7.12 -60.62
C ALA A 667 -45.98 7.81 -60.18
N ARG A 668 -47.12 7.50 -60.81
CA ARG A 668 -48.43 7.99 -60.39
C ARG A 668 -48.80 7.50 -59.00
N GLN A 669 -48.51 6.24 -58.66
CA GLN A 669 -48.74 5.71 -57.32
C GLN A 669 -47.92 6.45 -56.25
N VAL A 670 -46.65 6.78 -56.53
CA VAL A 670 -45.83 7.58 -55.61
C VAL A 670 -46.43 8.98 -55.42
N LEU A 671 -46.76 9.68 -56.51
CA LEU A 671 -47.32 11.04 -56.46
C LEU A 671 -48.74 11.09 -55.88
N ALA A 672 -49.51 10.01 -55.93
CA ALA A 672 -50.82 9.93 -55.30
C ALA A 672 -50.71 9.94 -53.76
N VAL A 673 -49.64 9.37 -53.21
CA VAL A 673 -49.38 9.36 -51.75
C VAL A 673 -48.60 10.60 -51.33
N ALA A 674 -47.56 10.96 -52.07
CA ALA A 674 -46.71 12.12 -51.81
C ALA A 674 -46.61 13.01 -53.07
N PRO A 675 -47.56 13.96 -53.26
CA PRO A 675 -47.59 14.84 -54.43
C PRO A 675 -46.36 15.74 -54.57
N ASP A 676 -45.56 15.88 -53.52
CA ASP A 676 -44.33 16.66 -53.44
C ASP A 676 -43.06 15.79 -53.42
N TYR A 677 -43.19 14.49 -53.71
CA TYR A 677 -42.04 13.59 -53.73
C TYR A 677 -40.95 14.07 -54.70
N PRO A 678 -39.69 14.21 -54.25
CA PRO A 678 -38.61 14.74 -55.09
C PRO A 678 -38.41 13.97 -56.39
N LEU A 679 -38.37 14.67 -57.53
CA LEU A 679 -38.20 14.09 -58.86
C LEU A 679 -39.31 13.11 -59.29
N GLY A 680 -40.41 13.02 -58.53
CA GLY A 680 -41.55 12.15 -58.87
C GLY A 680 -42.22 12.57 -60.18
N ARG A 681 -42.47 13.88 -60.37
CA ARG A 681 -43.04 14.40 -61.63
C ARG A 681 -42.05 14.30 -62.78
N PHE A 682 -40.75 14.47 -62.51
CA PHE A 682 -39.71 14.31 -63.52
C PHE A 682 -39.69 12.89 -64.06
N THR A 683 -39.78 11.90 -63.17
CA THR A 683 -39.89 10.47 -63.52
C THR A 683 -41.14 10.18 -64.35
N LEU A 684 -42.29 10.69 -63.94
CA LEU A 684 -43.54 10.55 -64.68
C LEU A 684 -43.46 11.22 -66.07
N ALA A 685 -42.85 12.42 -66.16
CA ALA A 685 -42.67 13.12 -67.42
C ALA A 685 -41.80 12.30 -68.39
N LYS A 686 -40.69 11.70 -67.94
CA LYS A 686 -39.88 10.79 -68.77
C LYS A 686 -40.71 9.61 -69.30
N ALA A 687 -41.53 8.98 -68.46
CA ALA A 687 -42.41 7.88 -68.85
C ALA A 687 -43.46 8.30 -69.90
N LEU A 688 -43.98 9.51 -69.81
CA LEU A 688 -44.94 10.05 -70.78
C LEU A 688 -44.29 10.40 -72.11
N LEU A 689 -43.05 10.90 -72.09
CA LEU A 689 -42.28 11.22 -73.29
C LEU A 689 -41.96 9.95 -74.11
N GLU A 690 -41.56 8.86 -73.47
CA GLU A 690 -41.35 7.57 -74.15
C GLU A 690 -42.64 7.01 -74.80
N GLN A 691 -43.80 7.47 -74.32
CA GLN A 691 -45.11 7.14 -74.87
C GLN A 691 -45.65 8.19 -75.87
N GLY A 692 -44.89 9.24 -76.19
CA GLY A 692 -45.29 10.30 -77.12
C GLY A 692 -46.25 11.36 -76.56
N ARG A 693 -46.51 11.37 -75.24
CA ARG A 693 -47.43 12.32 -74.57
C ARG A 693 -46.70 13.60 -74.15
N VAL A 694 -46.25 14.37 -75.14
CA VAL A 694 -45.33 15.52 -74.95
C VAL A 694 -45.95 16.66 -74.13
N GLU A 695 -47.18 17.07 -74.42
CA GLU A 695 -47.83 18.20 -73.73
C GLU A 695 -48.03 17.95 -72.23
N GLU A 696 -48.45 16.73 -71.86
CA GLU A 696 -48.61 16.34 -70.46
C GLU A 696 -47.27 16.33 -69.72
N ALA A 697 -46.22 15.81 -70.38
CA ALA A 697 -44.87 15.82 -69.82
C ALA A 697 -44.36 17.25 -69.61
N LYS A 698 -44.59 18.16 -70.57
CA LYS A 698 -44.20 19.57 -70.49
C LYS A 698 -44.82 20.26 -69.28
N GLY A 699 -46.11 20.03 -69.04
CA GLY A 699 -46.82 20.55 -67.86
C GLY A 699 -46.20 20.08 -66.55
N LEU A 700 -45.89 18.79 -66.43
CA LEU A 700 -45.26 18.21 -65.23
C LEU A 700 -43.85 18.77 -64.97
N LEU A 701 -43.03 18.90 -66.01
CA LEU A 701 -41.67 19.46 -65.89
C LEU A 701 -41.69 20.93 -65.44
N GLN A 702 -42.63 21.72 -65.95
CA GLN A 702 -42.81 23.10 -65.51
C GLN A 702 -43.27 23.21 -64.04
N GLU A 703 -44.15 22.30 -63.60
CA GLU A 703 -44.58 22.26 -62.20
C GLU A 703 -43.42 21.85 -61.27
N GLU A 704 -42.62 20.87 -61.68
CA GLU A 704 -41.45 20.42 -60.91
C GLU A 704 -40.42 21.55 -60.75
N LEU A 705 -40.10 22.28 -61.83
CA LEU A 705 -39.20 23.44 -61.79
C LEU A 705 -39.71 24.60 -60.93
N ARG A 706 -41.02 24.83 -60.92
CA ARG A 706 -41.64 25.85 -60.06
C ARG A 706 -41.45 25.53 -58.58
N ARG A 707 -41.38 24.25 -58.21
CA ARG A 707 -41.19 23.80 -56.83
C ARG A 707 -39.73 23.82 -56.43
N ALA A 708 -38.86 23.23 -57.25
CA ALA A 708 -37.44 23.14 -56.98
C ALA A 708 -36.64 23.37 -58.28
N PRO A 709 -35.77 24.39 -58.34
CA PRO A 709 -34.92 24.57 -59.50
C PRO A 709 -33.96 23.38 -59.65
N ASN A 710 -34.04 22.70 -60.80
CA ASN A 710 -33.19 21.57 -61.14
C ASN A 710 -32.74 21.69 -62.60
N GLU A 711 -31.42 21.65 -62.83
CA GLU A 711 -30.85 21.89 -64.16
C GLU A 711 -31.19 20.79 -65.18
N GLU A 712 -31.27 19.52 -64.74
CA GLU A 712 -31.65 18.41 -65.63
C GLU A 712 -33.10 18.54 -66.10
N VAL A 713 -33.99 18.93 -65.19
CA VAL A 713 -35.41 19.18 -65.51
C VAL A 713 -35.52 20.34 -66.50
N ALA A 714 -34.77 21.42 -66.29
CA ALA A 714 -34.72 22.57 -67.20
C ALA A 714 -34.09 22.22 -68.56
N ALA A 715 -33.06 21.38 -68.58
CA ALA A 715 -32.42 20.92 -69.81
C ALA A 715 -33.37 20.03 -70.62
N LEU A 716 -34.08 19.11 -69.97
CA LEU A 716 -35.08 18.28 -70.64
C LEU A 716 -36.21 19.13 -71.20
N LEU A 717 -36.76 20.05 -70.41
CA LEU A 717 -37.84 20.94 -70.84
C LEU A 717 -37.45 21.80 -72.05
N ARG A 718 -36.21 22.30 -72.11
CA ARG A 718 -35.69 23.08 -73.26
C ARG A 718 -35.54 22.26 -74.55
N ARG A 719 -35.39 20.93 -74.44
CA ARG A 719 -35.24 20.01 -75.58
C ARG A 719 -36.57 19.54 -76.14
N LEU A 720 -37.67 19.76 -75.42
CA LEU A 720 -39.01 19.40 -75.90
C LEU A 720 -39.50 20.40 -76.95
N PRO A 721 -40.26 19.91 -77.96
CA PRO A 721 -40.82 20.77 -79.00
C PRO A 721 -41.86 21.78 -78.49
#